data_AF-A0A9P6R354-F1
#
_entry.id   AF-A0A9P6R354-F1
#
_cell.length_a   1.000
_cell.length_b   1.000
_cell.length_c   1.000
_cell.angle_alpha   90.00
_cell.angle_beta   90.00
_cell.angle_gamma   90.00
#
_symmetry.space_group_name_H-M   'P 1'
#
loop_
_entity.id
_entity.type
_entity.pdbx_description
1 polymer ?
#
loop_
_entity_poly.entity_id
_entity_poly.type
_entity_poly.pdbx_seq_one_letter_code
_entity_poly.pdbx_strand_id
1 'polypeptide(L)'
;MDNGGPFRQNCDPNLPTALCILANTCGYISNAIWFLVLLPQLIKNYRRQSTTGLSFIWASCNFTASLINLFFILDIQVPLFTRISGWYMPILEVGMLLQFVAYSKVSRRRKLVLVCVSVVVYATIIALELTEAFGKEKTTPSRMVWVSIVLWSFETYFQIVLNMRRRSVSGQSYISLGLSFVGKTTDVIMQFTLLMPTQYVYMTYFSSTLAYFNFMQLVIYTQPAMIWKPVIGVMRMAVNTGIPEIILQIGTHLDPPHLYTAIQVCHSWNSTLVPLLWTSIDDSLYSWNRILDSFLEERRMDPSDRSGGEWMRGAFLKYGHLVQHLRIARREVLDAVCVTGACTLLKTLKIGKVEPIGLQELEYEWMYDLSPEEQQEMTEVRWMDAMEDIVDSRTFQQAFQRGSLDLSTATLAQQEVDWEVTREFWRLLRENRDLQVLRLDESLGAFMDHVSNEYFVETLMSLKELTDLENDFVHIDLADVLEALPRLRRYAKFSEICGPLLLTQPVHCLTQVELNKSATCQEFLQFLKDAPNLVSLSIQGFEHVMNWYNPQLAETLMDKTPSRLQRLQIGTFELLHWTMLDTVLPWVPDLTTIHLTRLYPMFARCFGTHCSELRVIEGSNVGPIIQVIPGRWQENREAGALEQMIMTCPTLEKIDWIGRTLGDTNLWDYDGVWPNLTFLRCQIGRLKVLPVEYEPIWNRIRGLPGPFRYTENKALEQQESIRRQQRLVLSRIGSLRNLRTLDIGADLRLHENTTWEKGGRGGIWVDGKRPKMYDCLKLSLEMGLDELVGLKDLEVFGFEGIEHEIEEADLGWMSENWKRLKVMRGLCSGHLLAETEEDLKKARLQDVMRRLRPDVVHEPSGVCIMVPLS
;
A
#
# COMPACT_ATOMS: atom_id res chain seq x y z
N MET A 1 21.28 74.08 -7.49
CA MET A 1 22.05 72.84 -7.31
C MET A 1 22.32 72.69 -5.83
N ASP A 2 21.37 72.14 -5.07
CA ASP A 2 21.64 71.69 -3.70
C ASP A 2 21.82 70.17 -3.76
N ASN A 3 23.07 69.74 -3.66
CA ASN A 3 23.47 68.34 -3.58
C ASN A 3 23.09 67.78 -2.19
N GLY A 4 21.79 67.67 -1.91
CA GLY A 4 21.33 66.76 -0.88
C GLY A 4 21.84 65.36 -1.26
N GLY A 5 22.48 64.66 -0.33
CA GLY A 5 23.14 63.37 -0.57
C GLY A 5 22.24 62.32 -1.27
N PRO A 6 22.76 61.10 -1.53
CA PRO A 6 22.11 60.09 -2.38
C PRO A 6 20.68 59.67 -1.96
N PHE A 7 20.20 60.09 -0.79
CA PHE A 7 18.86 59.85 -0.26
C PHE A 7 17.86 61.01 -0.43
N ARG A 8 18.26 62.13 -1.06
CA ARG A 8 17.39 63.29 -1.34
C ARG A 8 17.29 63.63 -2.83
N GLN A 9 17.73 62.74 -3.70
CA GLN A 9 17.57 62.90 -5.16
C GLN A 9 16.13 62.60 -5.58
N ASN A 10 15.60 63.40 -6.52
CA ASN A 10 14.29 63.22 -7.16
C ASN A 10 13.08 63.19 -6.19
N CYS A 11 13.17 63.90 -5.06
CA CYS A 11 12.04 64.10 -4.14
C CYS A 11 10.98 65.02 -4.76
N ASP A 12 9.71 64.69 -4.57
CA ASP A 12 8.63 65.65 -4.76
C ASP A 12 8.74 66.76 -3.69
N PRO A 13 8.81 68.05 -4.06
CA PRO A 13 8.88 69.15 -3.10
C PRO A 13 7.66 69.25 -2.18
N ASN A 14 6.54 68.60 -2.54
CA ASN A 14 5.31 68.60 -1.74
C ASN A 14 5.27 67.50 -0.65
N LEU A 15 6.27 66.61 -0.60
CA LEU A 15 6.31 65.49 0.34
C LEU A 15 7.28 65.72 1.52
N PRO A 16 6.98 65.19 2.72
CA PRO A 16 7.90 65.27 3.86
C PRO A 16 9.27 64.65 3.54
N THR A 17 10.34 65.30 3.97
CA THR A 17 11.73 64.82 3.72
C THR A 17 11.98 63.41 4.26
N ALA A 18 11.35 63.03 5.37
CA ALA A 18 11.44 61.68 5.93
C ALA A 18 10.88 60.61 4.98
N LEU A 19 9.78 60.91 4.28
CA LEU A 19 9.16 60.01 3.32
C LEU A 19 10.03 59.85 2.06
N CYS A 20 10.67 60.93 1.60
CA CYS A 20 11.61 60.83 0.48
C CYS A 20 12.86 60.01 0.81
N ILE A 21 13.41 60.16 2.02
CA ILE A 21 14.54 59.36 2.48
C ILE A 21 14.14 57.88 2.51
N LEU A 22 12.98 57.56 3.09
CA LEU A 22 12.43 56.21 3.12
C LEU A 22 12.30 55.60 1.71
N ALA A 23 11.74 56.36 0.76
CA ALA A 23 11.54 55.90 -0.61
C ALA A 23 12.87 55.62 -1.33
N ASN A 24 13.88 56.48 -1.16
CA ASN A 24 15.22 56.22 -1.70
C ASN A 24 15.86 54.99 -1.04
N THR A 25 15.73 54.82 0.28
CA THR A 25 16.20 53.63 0.99
C THR A 25 15.53 52.36 0.49
N CYS A 26 14.20 52.38 0.28
CA CYS A 26 13.45 51.28 -0.33
C CYS A 26 14.00 50.92 -1.72
N GLY A 27 14.41 51.90 -2.51
CA GLY A 27 15.05 51.66 -3.81
C GLY A 27 16.37 50.90 -3.73
N TYR A 28 17.25 51.27 -2.79
CA TYR A 28 18.50 50.52 -2.57
C TYR A 28 18.24 49.11 -2.03
N ILE A 29 17.24 48.93 -1.15
CA ILE A 29 16.85 47.62 -0.62
C ILE A 29 16.33 46.72 -1.74
N SER A 30 15.42 47.21 -2.57
CA SER A 30 14.89 46.47 -3.72
C SER A 30 16.03 46.03 -4.65
N ASN A 31 16.93 46.96 -4.99
CA ASN A 31 18.09 46.70 -5.84
C ASN A 31 18.98 45.58 -5.28
N ALA A 32 19.25 45.59 -3.98
CA ALA A 32 20.03 44.56 -3.30
C ALA A 32 19.32 43.19 -3.30
N ILE A 33 18.01 43.15 -3.06
CA ILE A 33 17.22 41.91 -3.09
C ILE A 33 17.28 41.29 -4.48
N TRP A 34 17.05 42.07 -5.54
CA TRP A 34 17.07 41.56 -6.91
C TRP A 34 18.45 41.05 -7.35
N PHE A 35 19.51 41.75 -6.96
CA PHE A 35 20.87 41.28 -7.19
C PHE A 35 21.15 39.93 -6.49
N LEU A 36 20.72 39.80 -5.23
CA LEU A 36 20.87 38.57 -4.43
C LEU A 36 19.97 37.42 -4.89
N VAL A 37 18.93 37.67 -5.68
CA VAL A 37 18.07 36.61 -6.22
C VAL A 37 18.72 35.91 -7.42
N LEU A 38 19.35 36.67 -8.32
CA LEU A 38 19.92 36.14 -9.57
C LEU A 38 21.32 35.55 -9.38
N LEU A 39 22.15 36.14 -8.51
CA LEU A 39 23.55 35.72 -8.33
C LEU A 39 23.69 34.27 -7.80
N PRO A 40 22.92 33.81 -6.79
CA PRO A 40 22.99 32.43 -6.33
C PRO A 40 22.61 31.43 -7.41
N GLN A 41 21.67 31.77 -8.29
CA GLN A 41 21.26 30.90 -9.39
C GLN A 41 22.40 30.73 -10.41
N LEU A 42 23.10 31.83 -10.75
CA LEU A 42 24.28 31.79 -11.63
C LEU A 42 25.40 30.92 -11.04
N ILE A 43 25.66 31.07 -9.74
CA ILE A 43 26.67 30.25 -9.01
C ILE A 43 26.25 28.78 -8.97
N LYS A 44 24.97 28.51 -8.72
CA LYS A 44 24.41 27.15 -8.64
C LYS A 44 24.50 26.43 -9.98
N ASN A 45 24.15 27.10 -11.08
CA ASN A 45 24.28 26.56 -12.44
C ASN A 45 25.75 26.23 -12.77
N TYR A 46 26.67 27.13 -12.40
CA TYR A 46 28.11 26.89 -12.58
C TYR A 46 28.60 25.71 -11.74
N ARG A 47 28.25 25.61 -10.45
CA ARG A 47 28.66 24.47 -9.61
C ARG A 47 28.08 23.14 -10.09
N ARG A 48 26.84 23.14 -10.59
CA ARG A 48 26.15 21.92 -11.04
C ARG A 48 26.45 21.53 -12.49
N GLN A 49 27.08 22.42 -13.26
CA GLN A 49 27.28 22.26 -14.71
C GLN A 49 25.98 21.86 -15.43
N SER A 50 24.84 22.40 -14.98
CA SER A 50 23.52 22.04 -15.49
C SER A 50 22.53 23.20 -15.33
N THR A 51 21.68 23.41 -16.34
CA THR A 51 20.55 24.35 -16.32
C THR A 51 19.19 23.66 -16.30
N THR A 52 19.10 22.44 -15.76
CA THR A 52 17.81 21.73 -15.62
C THR A 52 16.82 22.57 -14.81
N GLY A 53 15.66 22.89 -15.40
CA GLY A 53 14.61 23.73 -14.81
C GLY A 53 14.62 25.20 -15.25
N LEU A 54 15.59 25.64 -16.04
CA LEU A 54 15.61 26.99 -16.62
C LEU A 54 15.00 27.00 -18.03
N SER A 55 14.11 27.95 -18.32
CA SER A 55 13.54 28.15 -19.66
C SER A 55 14.39 29.14 -20.47
N PHE A 56 14.82 28.72 -21.67
CA PHE A 56 15.56 29.60 -22.60
C PHE A 56 14.73 30.81 -23.04
N ILE A 57 13.43 30.61 -23.32
CA ILE A 57 12.53 31.67 -23.77
C ILE A 57 12.38 32.71 -22.66
N TRP A 58 12.23 32.27 -21.41
CA TRP A 58 12.18 33.15 -20.24
C TRP A 58 13.45 34.00 -20.12
N ALA A 59 14.64 33.38 -20.17
CA ALA A 59 15.92 34.09 -20.07
C ALA A 59 16.13 35.05 -21.24
N SER A 60 15.72 34.66 -22.45
CA SER A 60 15.80 35.49 -23.66
C SER A 60 14.90 36.72 -23.58
N CYS A 61 13.65 36.55 -23.11
CA CYS A 61 12.72 37.67 -22.89
C CYS A 61 13.25 38.64 -21.81
N ASN A 62 13.78 38.13 -20.69
CA ASN A 62 14.34 38.96 -19.62
C ASN A 62 15.59 39.73 -20.05
N PHE A 63 16.48 39.09 -20.82
CA PHE A 63 17.61 39.79 -21.41
C PHE A 63 17.15 40.89 -22.38
N THR A 64 16.19 40.59 -23.26
CA THR A 64 15.64 41.55 -24.23
C THR A 64 15.07 42.79 -23.53
N ALA A 65 14.24 42.57 -22.50
CA ALA A 65 13.62 43.65 -21.73
C ALA A 65 14.67 44.50 -20.98
N SER A 66 15.68 43.84 -20.41
CA SER A 66 16.79 44.51 -19.70
C SER A 66 17.70 45.31 -20.63
N LEU A 67 17.91 44.83 -21.86
CA LEU A 67 18.70 45.50 -22.88
C LEU A 67 18.03 46.80 -23.34
N ILE A 68 16.73 46.76 -23.65
CA ILE A 68 15.95 47.95 -24.00
C ILE A 68 15.92 48.93 -22.81
N ASN A 69 15.75 48.44 -21.59
CA ASN A 69 15.78 49.28 -20.39
C ASN A 69 17.14 49.95 -20.17
N LEU A 70 18.26 49.29 -20.52
CA LEU A 70 19.59 49.90 -20.48
C LEU A 70 19.68 51.12 -21.41
N PHE A 71 19.22 51.01 -22.67
CA PHE A 71 19.22 52.16 -23.59
C PHE A 71 18.33 53.29 -23.08
N PHE A 72 17.16 52.97 -22.52
CA PHE A 72 16.28 53.97 -21.94
C PHE A 72 16.93 54.77 -20.80
N ILE A 73 17.57 54.10 -19.82
CA ILE A 73 18.18 54.80 -18.68
C ILE A 73 19.41 55.64 -19.06
N LEU A 74 20.02 55.39 -20.23
CA LEU A 74 21.11 56.22 -20.76
C LEU A 74 20.58 57.54 -21.31
N ASP A 75 19.34 57.56 -21.79
CA ASP A 75 18.70 58.75 -22.37
C ASP A 75 18.02 59.67 -21.35
N ILE A 76 17.63 59.13 -20.19
CA ILE A 76 16.90 59.89 -19.16
C ILE A 76 17.68 60.05 -17.85
N GLN A 77 17.37 61.12 -17.11
CA GLN A 77 17.88 61.29 -15.76
C GLN A 77 17.00 60.50 -14.77
N VAL A 78 17.59 59.45 -14.18
CA VAL A 78 16.95 58.58 -13.18
C VAL A 78 17.84 58.46 -11.93
N PRO A 79 17.27 58.09 -10.76
CA PRO A 79 18.03 57.90 -9.53
C PRO A 79 19.20 56.92 -9.65
N LEU A 80 20.21 57.08 -8.79
CA LEU A 80 21.44 56.29 -8.83
C LEU A 80 21.20 54.77 -8.73
N PHE A 81 20.31 54.32 -7.85
CA PHE A 81 20.02 52.88 -7.71
C PHE A 81 19.42 52.27 -8.99
N THR A 82 18.57 53.01 -9.73
CA THR A 82 18.01 52.56 -11.02
C THR A 82 19.07 52.52 -12.11
N ARG A 83 20.04 53.44 -12.08
CA ARG A 83 21.20 53.38 -12.99
C ARG A 83 22.05 52.15 -12.72
N ILE A 84 22.32 51.85 -11.46
CA ILE A 84 23.06 50.66 -11.05
C ILE A 84 22.33 49.40 -11.55
N SER A 85 21.00 49.33 -11.35
CA SER A 85 20.19 48.19 -11.78
C SER A 85 20.18 47.98 -13.28
N GLY A 86 20.06 49.06 -14.07
CA GLY A 86 20.05 48.96 -15.53
C GLY A 86 21.37 48.46 -16.12
N TRP A 87 22.50 48.61 -15.43
CA TRP A 87 23.79 48.07 -15.87
C TRP A 87 23.98 46.60 -15.50
N TYR A 88 23.77 46.21 -14.23
CA TYR A 88 24.08 44.83 -13.83
C TYR A 88 23.05 43.82 -14.34
N MET A 89 21.76 44.18 -14.46
CA MET A 89 20.71 43.25 -14.88
C MET A 89 21.00 42.59 -16.23
N PRO A 90 21.25 43.33 -17.33
CA PRO A 90 21.57 42.70 -18.60
C PRO A 90 22.85 41.85 -18.54
N ILE A 91 23.84 42.21 -17.71
CA ILE A 91 25.06 41.41 -17.53
C ILE A 91 24.74 40.05 -16.90
N LEU A 92 23.92 40.02 -15.84
CA LEU A 92 23.50 38.77 -15.19
C LEU A 92 22.67 37.90 -16.14
N GLU A 93 21.78 38.49 -16.92
CA GLU A 93 20.94 37.78 -17.89
C GLU A 93 21.74 37.21 -19.07
N VAL A 94 22.74 37.93 -19.59
CA VAL A 94 23.69 37.35 -20.57
C VAL A 94 24.46 36.18 -19.96
N GLY A 95 24.90 36.31 -18.70
CA GLY A 95 25.54 35.21 -17.97
C GLY A 95 24.66 33.97 -17.92
N MET A 96 23.37 34.14 -17.64
CA MET A 96 22.39 33.04 -17.64
C MET A 96 22.20 32.42 -19.03
N LEU A 97 22.13 33.22 -20.09
CA LEU A 97 22.02 32.72 -21.47
C LEU A 97 23.27 31.94 -21.91
N LEU A 98 24.47 32.42 -21.57
CA LEU A 98 25.73 31.73 -21.84
C LEU A 98 25.80 30.38 -21.11
N GLN A 99 25.40 30.34 -19.84
CA GLN A 99 25.29 29.09 -19.08
C GLN A 99 24.27 28.13 -19.69
N PHE A 100 23.15 28.62 -20.22
CA PHE A 100 22.19 27.76 -20.92
C PHE A 100 22.81 27.14 -22.17
N VAL A 101 23.55 27.90 -22.98
CA VAL A 101 24.21 27.35 -24.18
C VAL A 101 25.24 26.28 -23.77
N ALA A 102 26.06 26.56 -22.75
CA ALA A 102 27.11 25.67 -22.27
C ALA A 102 26.60 24.40 -21.58
N TYR A 103 25.61 24.50 -20.70
CA TYR A 103 25.24 23.43 -19.76
C TYR A 103 23.88 22.77 -20.05
N SER A 104 23.10 23.24 -21.03
CA SER A 104 21.80 22.59 -21.33
C SER A 104 21.98 21.25 -22.06
N LYS A 105 21.11 20.27 -21.77
CA LYS A 105 21.06 18.96 -22.45
C LYS A 105 20.24 18.98 -23.76
N VAL A 106 19.82 20.15 -24.24
CA VAL A 106 19.02 20.30 -25.47
C VAL A 106 19.87 19.96 -26.71
N SER A 107 19.26 19.37 -27.75
CA SER A 107 19.99 18.98 -28.96
C SER A 107 20.68 20.19 -29.64
N ARG A 108 21.90 19.95 -30.16
CA ARG A 108 22.75 21.00 -30.76
C ARG A 108 22.05 21.80 -31.86
N ARG A 109 21.22 21.14 -32.68
CA ARG A 109 20.42 21.79 -33.74
C ARG A 109 19.39 22.77 -33.18
N ARG A 110 18.68 22.40 -32.10
CA ARG A 110 17.70 23.28 -31.46
C ARG A 110 18.36 24.46 -30.75
N LYS A 111 19.50 24.24 -30.09
CA LYS A 111 20.30 25.32 -29.50
C LYS A 111 20.71 26.35 -30.56
N LEU A 112 21.22 25.88 -31.70
CA LEU A 112 21.68 26.75 -32.78
C LEU A 112 20.53 27.61 -33.33
N VAL A 113 19.37 27.01 -33.61
CA VAL A 113 18.18 27.74 -34.08
C VAL A 113 17.76 28.81 -33.07
N LEU A 114 17.66 28.46 -31.78
CA LEU A 114 17.27 29.38 -30.72
C LEU A 114 18.26 30.55 -30.57
N VAL A 115 19.56 30.27 -30.60
CA VAL A 115 20.62 31.29 -30.55
C VAL A 115 20.57 32.18 -31.79
N CYS A 116 20.47 31.62 -32.99
CA CYS A 116 20.38 32.41 -34.23
C CYS A 116 19.18 33.36 -34.23
N VAL A 117 17.99 32.87 -33.86
CA VAL A 117 16.78 33.71 -33.77
C VAL A 117 16.96 34.81 -32.73
N SER A 118 17.50 34.48 -31.56
CA SER A 118 17.72 35.44 -30.49
C SER A 118 18.73 36.52 -30.89
N VAL A 119 19.85 36.14 -31.51
CA VAL A 119 20.88 37.07 -32.00
C VAL A 119 20.32 38.01 -33.06
N VAL A 120 19.48 37.52 -33.98
CA VAL A 120 18.79 38.38 -34.96
C VAL A 120 17.91 39.40 -34.25
N VAL A 121 17.07 38.96 -33.30
CA VAL A 121 16.21 39.85 -32.51
C VAL A 121 17.03 40.90 -31.76
N TYR A 122 18.09 40.50 -31.07
CA TYR A 122 18.94 41.41 -30.30
C TYR A 122 19.67 42.40 -31.21
N ALA A 123 20.18 41.93 -32.36
CA ALA A 123 20.83 42.79 -33.35
C ALA A 123 19.86 43.81 -33.95
N THR A 124 18.62 43.41 -34.23
CA THR A 124 17.57 44.33 -34.70
C THR A 124 17.25 45.39 -33.64
N ILE A 125 17.10 45.00 -32.37
CA ILE A 125 16.83 45.95 -31.27
C ILE A 125 18.00 46.92 -31.09
N ILE A 126 19.23 46.42 -31.02
CA ILE A 126 20.43 47.27 -30.89
C ILE A 126 20.55 48.21 -32.09
N ALA A 127 20.30 47.73 -33.31
CA ALA A 127 20.36 48.56 -34.50
C ALA A 127 19.31 49.68 -34.47
N LEU A 128 18.06 49.38 -34.10
CA LEU A 128 16.99 50.37 -33.97
C LEU A 128 17.37 51.45 -32.93
N GLU A 129 17.77 51.04 -31.72
CA GLU A 129 18.15 51.96 -30.65
C GLU A 129 19.40 52.81 -31.02
N LEU A 130 20.41 52.22 -31.67
CA LEU A 130 21.61 52.95 -32.10
C LEU A 130 21.33 53.93 -33.25
N THR A 131 20.51 53.55 -34.24
CA THR A 131 20.18 54.45 -35.35
C THR A 131 19.49 55.73 -34.88
N GLU A 132 18.79 55.67 -33.76
CA GLU A 132 18.02 56.80 -33.22
C GLU A 132 18.79 57.57 -32.13
N ALA A 133 19.68 56.92 -31.38
CA ALA A 133 20.65 57.61 -30.53
C ALA A 133 21.49 58.65 -31.31
N PHE A 134 21.73 58.41 -32.60
CA PHE A 134 22.40 59.34 -33.53
C PHE A 134 21.45 60.12 -34.46
N GLY A 135 20.13 59.94 -34.35
CA GLY A 135 19.13 60.65 -35.14
C GLY A 135 18.78 62.05 -34.60
N LYS A 136 18.29 62.95 -35.46
CA LYS A 136 17.92 64.34 -35.07
C LYS A 136 16.62 64.44 -34.25
N GLU A 137 15.85 63.36 -34.12
CA GLU A 137 14.56 63.33 -33.41
C GLU A 137 14.55 62.22 -32.34
N LYS A 138 14.68 62.59 -31.06
CA LYS A 138 14.76 61.65 -29.91
C LYS A 138 13.37 61.23 -29.38
N THR A 139 12.55 60.56 -30.20
CA THR A 139 11.17 60.19 -29.76
C THR A 139 10.96 58.69 -29.50
N THR A 140 11.77 57.81 -30.06
CA THR A 140 11.52 56.36 -30.07
C THR A 140 12.01 55.54 -28.87
N PRO A 141 13.11 55.88 -28.15
CA PRO A 141 13.52 55.16 -26.93
C PRO A 141 12.41 55.13 -25.87
N SER A 142 11.59 56.19 -25.83
CA SER A 142 10.41 56.27 -24.97
C SER A 142 9.28 55.28 -25.32
N ARG A 143 9.25 54.77 -26.56
CA ARG A 143 8.24 53.84 -27.08
C ARG A 143 8.66 52.38 -26.94
N MET A 144 9.94 52.06 -27.16
CA MET A 144 10.46 50.69 -27.04
C MET A 144 10.40 50.13 -25.61
N VAL A 145 10.51 51.00 -24.60
CA VAL A 145 10.36 50.61 -23.18
C VAL A 145 9.03 49.94 -22.89
N TRP A 146 7.95 50.27 -23.61
CA TRP A 146 6.68 49.58 -23.45
C TRP A 146 6.76 48.10 -23.83
N VAL A 147 7.64 47.73 -24.75
CA VAL A 147 7.93 46.33 -25.08
C VAL A 147 8.58 45.63 -23.87
N SER A 148 9.54 46.27 -23.19
CA SER A 148 10.10 45.73 -21.94
C SER A 148 9.04 45.55 -20.86
N ILE A 149 8.16 46.53 -20.69
CA ILE A 149 7.07 46.48 -19.72
C ILE A 149 6.15 45.28 -20.00
N VAL A 150 5.80 45.06 -21.27
CA VAL A 150 5.00 43.91 -21.70
C VAL A 150 5.74 42.60 -21.40
N LEU A 151 7.01 42.47 -21.80
CA LEU A 151 7.80 41.26 -21.59
C LEU A 151 7.93 40.90 -20.10
N TRP A 152 8.21 41.87 -19.23
CA TRP A 152 8.27 41.65 -17.77
C TRP A 152 6.89 41.39 -17.14
N SER A 153 5.81 41.89 -17.73
CA SER A 153 4.44 41.65 -17.23
C SER A 153 3.95 40.22 -17.51
N PHE A 154 4.42 39.58 -18.59
CA PHE A 154 4.03 38.21 -18.91
C PHE A 154 4.81 37.13 -18.13
N GLU A 155 5.92 37.51 -17.48
CA GLU A 155 6.82 36.59 -16.80
C GLU A 155 6.15 35.81 -15.65
N THR A 156 5.46 36.52 -14.76
CA THR A 156 4.81 35.93 -13.56
C THR A 156 3.38 35.46 -13.81
N TYR A 157 2.78 35.86 -14.94
CA TYR A 157 1.41 35.52 -15.29
C TYR A 157 1.20 34.01 -15.46
N PHE A 158 2.08 33.32 -16.19
CA PHE A 158 1.96 31.89 -16.43
C PHE A 158 1.99 31.07 -15.13
N GLN A 159 2.81 31.50 -14.17
CA GLN A 159 2.93 30.83 -12.89
C GLN A 159 1.66 31.00 -12.03
N ILE A 160 1.06 32.18 -12.02
CA ILE A 160 -0.19 32.45 -11.30
C ILE A 160 -1.34 31.63 -11.88
N VAL A 161 -1.44 31.53 -13.22
CA VAL A 161 -2.44 30.69 -13.89
C VAL A 161 -2.22 29.20 -13.58
N LEU A 162 -0.96 28.75 -13.56
CA LEU A 162 -0.62 27.38 -13.20
C LEU A 162 -1.04 27.04 -11.77
N ASN A 163 -0.77 27.93 -10.82
CA ASN A 163 -1.19 27.79 -9.42
C ASN A 163 -2.72 27.70 -9.29
N MET A 164 -3.47 28.52 -10.04
CA MET A 164 -4.95 28.44 -10.05
C MET A 164 -5.46 27.10 -10.59
N ARG A 165 -4.90 26.63 -11.71
CA ARG A 165 -5.30 25.34 -12.33
C ARG A 165 -5.02 24.16 -11.42
N ARG A 166 -3.89 24.19 -10.69
CA ARG A 166 -3.48 23.13 -9.78
C ARG A 166 -4.11 23.22 -8.38
N ARG A 167 -4.75 24.34 -8.05
CA ARG A 167 -5.21 24.69 -6.68
C ARG A 167 -4.13 24.45 -5.62
N SER A 168 -2.88 24.70 -5.98
CA SER A 168 -1.72 24.43 -5.13
C SER A 168 -0.55 25.32 -5.55
N VAL A 169 0.26 25.73 -4.58
CA VAL A 169 1.54 26.42 -4.78
C VAL A 169 2.74 25.46 -4.64
N SER A 170 2.50 24.13 -4.64
CA SER A 170 3.54 23.11 -4.52
C SER A 170 4.54 23.21 -5.68
N GLY A 171 5.81 23.49 -5.33
CA GLY A 171 6.91 23.70 -6.28
C GLY A 171 7.52 25.11 -6.26
N GLN A 172 6.89 26.07 -5.58
CA GLN A 172 7.47 27.40 -5.34
C GLN A 172 8.19 27.48 -3.98
N SER A 173 9.31 28.20 -3.92
CA SER A 173 10.01 28.47 -2.67
C SER A 173 9.29 29.58 -1.89
N TYR A 174 8.85 29.29 -0.66
CA TYR A 174 8.21 30.27 0.22
C TYR A 174 9.11 31.46 0.54
N ILE A 175 10.42 31.24 0.66
CA ILE A 175 11.41 32.30 0.89
C ILE A 175 11.50 33.20 -0.35
N SER A 176 11.50 32.62 -1.56
CA SER A 176 11.53 33.39 -2.81
C SER A 176 10.24 34.21 -2.99
N LEU A 177 9.08 33.63 -2.69
CA LEU A 177 7.79 34.32 -2.68
C LEU A 177 7.77 35.50 -1.68
N GLY A 178 8.28 35.28 -0.46
CA GLY A 178 8.37 36.33 0.56
C GLY A 178 9.33 37.46 0.17
N LEU A 179 10.51 37.12 -0.37
CA LEU A 179 11.46 38.12 -0.87
C LEU A 179 10.91 38.89 -2.07
N SER A 180 10.19 38.23 -2.98
CA SER A 180 9.52 38.86 -4.11
C SER A 180 8.42 39.83 -3.67
N PHE A 181 7.62 39.44 -2.66
CA PHE A 181 6.62 40.32 -2.05
C PHE A 181 7.28 41.58 -1.46
N VAL A 182 8.30 41.41 -0.61
CA VAL A 182 9.02 42.54 0.02
C VAL A 182 9.72 43.42 -1.03
N GLY A 183 10.38 42.82 -2.01
CA GLY A 183 11.02 43.53 -3.11
C GLY A 183 10.03 44.37 -3.91
N LYS A 184 8.88 43.80 -4.31
CA LYS A 184 7.85 44.54 -5.05
C LYS A 184 7.13 45.60 -4.22
N THR A 185 6.95 45.39 -2.92
CA THR A 185 6.40 46.42 -2.04
C THR A 185 7.35 47.61 -1.89
N THR A 186 8.66 47.35 -1.76
CA THR A 186 9.67 48.43 -1.71
C THR A 186 9.79 49.17 -3.05
N ASP A 187 9.64 48.47 -4.18
CA ASP A 187 9.50 49.08 -5.52
C ASP A 187 8.30 50.03 -5.58
N VAL A 188 7.10 49.57 -5.18
CA VAL A 188 5.88 50.40 -5.16
C VAL A 188 6.07 51.66 -4.32
N ILE A 189 6.62 51.54 -3.10
CA ILE A 189 6.86 52.69 -2.23
C ILE A 189 7.79 53.68 -2.94
N MET A 190 8.85 53.20 -3.57
CA MET A 190 9.81 54.05 -4.27
C MET A 190 9.21 54.72 -5.52
N GLN A 191 8.59 53.96 -6.43
CA GLN A 191 8.13 54.48 -7.72
C GLN A 191 6.92 55.40 -7.62
N PHE A 192 6.08 55.26 -6.58
CA PHE A 192 4.94 56.15 -6.36
C PHE A 192 5.26 57.37 -5.48
N THR A 193 6.41 57.37 -4.79
CA THR A 193 6.83 58.48 -3.90
C THR A 193 7.89 59.38 -4.53
N LEU A 194 8.77 58.84 -5.37
CA LEU A 194 9.81 59.61 -6.06
C LEU A 194 9.30 60.11 -7.42
N LEU A 195 9.85 61.23 -7.89
CA LEU A 195 9.60 61.72 -9.24
C LEU A 195 10.25 60.77 -10.26
N MET A 196 9.45 59.82 -10.75
CA MET A 196 9.85 58.78 -11.71
C MET A 196 9.14 58.95 -13.05
N PRO A 197 9.76 58.51 -14.16
CA PRO A 197 9.08 58.42 -15.46
C PRO A 197 7.82 57.55 -15.37
N THR A 198 6.77 57.95 -16.07
CA THR A 198 5.47 57.25 -16.05
C THR A 198 5.59 55.78 -16.45
N GLN A 199 6.50 55.44 -17.36
CA GLN A 199 6.80 54.07 -17.79
C GLN A 199 7.15 53.15 -16.59
N TYR A 200 7.96 53.62 -15.65
CA TYR A 200 8.33 52.83 -14.46
C TYR A 200 7.15 52.65 -13.50
N VAL A 201 6.26 53.62 -13.40
CA VAL A 201 5.04 53.52 -12.58
C VAL A 201 4.13 52.42 -13.13
N TYR A 202 3.90 52.39 -14.44
CA TYR A 202 3.10 51.34 -15.10
C TYR A 202 3.75 49.95 -14.98
N MET A 203 5.06 49.86 -15.19
CA MET A 203 5.82 48.62 -15.01
C MET A 203 5.60 48.03 -13.61
N THR A 204 5.76 48.88 -12.59
CA THR A 204 5.63 48.48 -11.20
C THR A 204 4.21 48.09 -10.85
N TYR A 205 3.21 48.80 -11.38
CA TYR A 205 1.81 48.46 -11.18
C TYR A 205 1.52 47.01 -11.62
N PHE A 206 1.85 46.64 -12.86
CA PHE A 206 1.61 45.28 -13.36
C PHE A 206 2.44 44.23 -12.61
N SER A 207 3.72 44.50 -12.40
CA SER A 207 4.65 43.56 -11.78
C SER A 207 4.34 43.30 -10.30
N SER A 208 3.98 44.33 -9.53
CA SER A 208 3.58 44.19 -8.12
C SER A 208 2.23 43.51 -7.96
N THR A 209 1.26 43.82 -8.83
CA THR A 209 -0.07 43.18 -8.82
C THR A 209 0.03 41.66 -8.97
N LEU A 210 0.83 41.19 -9.93
CA LEU A 210 1.04 39.75 -10.13
C LEU A 210 1.79 39.12 -8.94
N ALA A 211 2.80 39.79 -8.39
CA ALA A 211 3.50 39.31 -7.20
C ALA A 211 2.57 39.18 -5.97
N TYR A 212 1.66 40.14 -5.78
CA TYR A 212 0.67 40.12 -4.71
C TYR A 212 -0.36 39.00 -4.90
N PHE A 213 -0.85 38.77 -6.13
CA PHE A 213 -1.71 37.62 -6.41
C PHE A 213 -1.01 36.29 -6.12
N ASN A 214 0.26 36.16 -6.49
CA ASN A 214 1.05 34.95 -6.22
C ASN A 214 1.24 34.73 -4.69
N PHE A 215 1.43 35.80 -3.91
CA PHE A 215 1.48 35.73 -2.45
C PHE A 215 0.11 35.44 -1.82
N MET A 216 -0.99 35.98 -2.36
CA MET A 216 -2.34 35.64 -1.91
C MET A 216 -2.68 34.17 -2.18
N GLN A 217 -2.28 33.63 -3.33
CA GLN A 217 -2.42 32.20 -3.64
C GLN A 217 -1.70 31.32 -2.62
N LEU A 218 -0.52 31.75 -2.16
CA LEU A 218 0.17 31.10 -1.04
C LEU A 218 -0.70 31.10 0.21
N VAL A 219 -1.26 32.24 0.63
CA VAL A 219 -2.11 32.30 1.84
C VAL A 219 -3.37 31.43 1.70
N ILE A 220 -3.99 31.40 0.52
CA ILE A 220 -5.27 30.70 0.28
C ILE A 220 -5.09 29.19 0.09
N TYR A 221 -4.05 28.77 -0.63
CA TYR A 221 -3.83 27.35 -0.96
C TYR A 221 -2.98 26.61 0.08
N THR A 222 -2.46 27.29 1.09
CA THR A 222 -1.71 26.66 2.18
C THR A 222 -2.61 26.46 3.39
N GLN A 223 -2.73 25.22 3.88
CA GLN A 223 -3.60 24.89 5.01
C GLN A 223 -3.29 25.74 6.27
N PRO A 224 -4.29 26.04 7.13
CA PRO A 224 -4.13 26.88 8.32
C PRO A 224 -3.00 26.43 9.25
N ALA A 225 -2.69 25.12 9.30
CA ALA A 225 -1.64 24.56 10.14
C ALA A 225 -0.22 25.07 9.83
N MET A 226 0.06 25.61 8.64
CA MET A 226 1.39 26.14 8.28
C MET A 226 1.57 27.64 8.56
N ILE A 227 0.50 28.42 8.65
CA ILE A 227 0.56 29.88 8.91
C ILE A 227 0.95 30.16 10.37
N TRP A 228 0.66 29.23 11.29
CA TRP A 228 1.03 29.33 12.71
C TRP A 228 2.49 28.98 13.03
N LYS A 229 3.32 28.58 12.05
CA LYS A 229 4.74 28.24 12.29
C LYS A 229 5.57 29.30 13.04
N PRO A 230 5.39 30.63 12.83
CA PRO A 230 6.12 31.64 13.60
C PRO A 230 5.67 31.73 15.06
N VAL A 231 4.36 31.59 15.32
CA VAL A 231 3.76 31.62 16.66
C VAL A 231 4.07 30.31 17.43
N ILE A 232 4.08 29.19 16.72
CA ILE A 232 4.59 27.90 17.21
C ILE A 232 6.09 27.99 17.47
N GLY A 233 6.84 28.85 16.78
CA GLY A 233 8.26 29.13 17.07
C GLY A 233 8.48 29.69 18.49
N VAL A 234 7.56 30.54 18.96
CA VAL A 234 7.59 31.09 20.33
C VAL A 234 7.10 30.04 21.35
N MET A 235 6.08 29.23 21.02
CA MET A 235 5.68 28.10 21.88
C MET A 235 6.70 26.94 21.90
N ARG A 236 7.49 26.74 20.84
CA ARG A 236 8.56 25.73 20.76
C ARG A 236 9.69 26.02 21.74
N MET A 237 9.93 27.28 22.09
CA MET A 237 10.88 27.60 23.16
C MET A 237 10.37 27.15 24.55
N ALA A 238 9.06 27.10 24.76
CA ALA A 238 8.47 26.69 26.04
C ALA A 238 8.33 25.16 26.20
N VAL A 239 8.25 24.40 25.11
CA VAL A 239 8.12 22.91 25.14
C VAL A 239 9.48 22.20 25.08
N ASN A 240 10.57 22.91 24.77
CA ASN A 240 11.93 22.36 24.64
C ASN A 240 12.59 21.90 25.95
N THR A 241 11.86 21.87 27.08
CA THR A 241 12.31 21.34 28.38
C THR A 241 11.48 20.12 28.82
N GLY A 242 10.93 19.35 27.88
CA GLY A 242 10.31 18.07 28.20
C GLY A 242 11.33 17.10 28.80
N ILE A 243 11.01 16.52 29.94
CA ILE A 243 11.78 15.46 30.61
C ILE A 243 11.93 14.28 29.60
N PRO A 244 13.15 13.82 29.26
CA PRO A 244 13.38 12.75 28.28
C PRO A 244 12.54 11.50 28.52
N GLU A 245 12.29 11.17 29.78
CA GLU A 245 11.46 10.04 30.21
C GLU A 245 10.00 10.19 29.77
N ILE A 246 9.45 11.41 29.82
CA ILE A 246 8.09 11.68 29.32
C ILE A 246 8.06 11.60 27.80
N ILE A 247 9.08 12.13 27.12
CA ILE A 247 9.19 12.06 25.66
C ILE A 247 9.25 10.59 25.20
N LEU A 248 10.00 9.75 25.91
CA LEU A 248 10.09 8.32 25.63
C LEU A 248 8.73 7.61 25.79
N GLN A 249 8.00 7.90 26.88
CA GLN A 249 6.66 7.35 27.11
C GLN A 249 5.63 7.80 26.06
N ILE A 250 5.74 9.04 25.58
CA ILE A 250 4.91 9.49 24.45
C ILE A 250 5.29 8.72 23.19
N GLY A 251 6.59 8.55 22.96
CA GLY A 251 7.15 7.82 21.82
C GLY A 251 6.61 6.39 21.68
N THR A 252 6.40 5.66 22.79
CA THR A 252 5.88 4.29 22.75
C THR A 252 4.44 4.18 22.24
N HIS A 253 3.72 5.30 22.14
CA HIS A 253 2.36 5.35 21.59
C HIS A 253 2.30 5.93 20.17
N LEU A 254 3.44 6.21 19.54
CA LEU A 254 3.51 6.78 18.19
C LEU A 254 3.90 5.71 17.16
N ASP A 255 3.18 5.68 16.04
CA ASP A 255 3.55 4.83 14.89
C ASP A 255 4.83 5.34 14.20
N PRO A 256 5.55 4.49 13.43
CA PRO A 256 6.80 4.87 12.77
C PRO A 256 6.76 6.17 11.94
N PRO A 257 5.69 6.48 11.15
CA PRO A 257 5.60 7.76 10.46
C PRO A 257 5.54 8.96 11.41
N HIS A 258 4.82 8.83 12.53
CA HIS A 258 4.73 9.87 13.54
C HIS A 258 6.05 10.02 14.30
N LEU A 259 6.71 8.91 14.66
CA LEU A 259 8.05 8.91 15.23
C LEU A 259 9.08 9.60 14.31
N TYR A 260 9.03 9.33 13.01
CA TYR A 260 9.90 9.98 12.03
C TYR A 260 9.69 11.50 12.00
N THR A 261 8.45 11.97 12.08
CA THR A 261 8.19 13.42 12.19
C THR A 261 8.63 13.99 13.55
N ALA A 262 8.50 13.21 14.62
CA ALA A 262 8.84 13.60 15.99
C ALA A 262 10.36 13.78 16.18
N ILE A 263 11.19 12.91 15.60
CA ILE A 263 12.66 13.03 15.66
C ILE A 263 13.19 14.27 14.90
N GLN A 264 12.38 14.89 14.05
CA GLN A 264 12.73 16.12 13.30
C GLN A 264 12.39 17.40 14.07
N VAL A 265 11.75 17.31 15.24
CA VAL A 265 11.29 18.48 16.01
C VAL A 265 12.47 19.23 16.65
N CYS A 266 13.32 18.54 17.40
CA CYS A 266 14.52 19.10 18.03
C CYS A 266 15.54 18.00 18.38
N HIS A 267 16.76 18.39 18.76
CA HIS A 267 17.83 17.43 19.11
C HIS A 267 17.48 16.52 20.29
N SER A 268 16.77 17.02 21.32
CA SER A 268 16.37 16.20 22.46
C SER A 268 15.43 15.07 22.02
N TRP A 269 14.37 15.42 21.27
CA TRP A 269 13.43 14.44 20.73
C TRP A 269 14.11 13.47 19.77
N ASN A 270 15.04 13.96 18.95
CA ASN A 270 15.85 13.12 18.09
C ASN A 270 16.62 12.06 18.89
N SER A 271 17.41 12.47 19.89
CA SER A 271 18.21 11.55 20.70
C SER A 271 17.37 10.55 21.50
N THR A 272 16.19 10.95 21.97
CA THR A 272 15.31 10.10 22.79
C THR A 272 14.49 9.12 21.95
N LEU A 273 13.99 9.53 20.78
CA LEU A 273 13.04 8.75 19.99
C LEU A 273 13.67 7.94 18.85
N VAL A 274 14.92 8.23 18.45
CA VAL A 274 15.64 7.43 17.44
C VAL A 274 15.71 5.95 17.84
N PRO A 275 16.04 5.55 19.09
CA PRO A 275 15.99 4.15 19.48
C PRO A 275 14.63 3.50 19.27
N LEU A 276 13.53 4.19 19.61
CA LEU A 276 12.17 3.68 19.40
C LEU A 276 11.83 3.53 17.91
N LEU A 277 12.25 4.49 17.07
CA LEU A 277 12.03 4.44 15.63
C LEU A 277 12.71 3.22 14.98
N TRP A 278 13.92 2.87 15.43
CA TRP A 278 14.70 1.76 14.88
C TRP A 278 14.47 0.42 15.59
N THR A 279 13.68 0.38 16.68
CA THR A 279 13.44 -0.86 17.43
C THR A 279 12.72 -1.92 16.58
N SER A 280 11.80 -1.49 15.71
CA SER A 280 11.02 -2.37 14.84
C SER A 280 11.07 -1.88 13.40
N ILE A 281 11.56 -2.71 12.49
CA ILE A 281 11.61 -2.45 11.05
C ILE A 281 10.73 -3.48 10.33
N ASP A 282 9.85 -2.98 9.49
CA ASP A 282 9.06 -3.77 8.54
C ASP A 282 9.11 -3.05 7.19
N ASP A 283 9.85 -3.63 6.24
CA ASP A 283 10.08 -3.06 4.92
C ASP A 283 8.87 -3.15 3.99
N SER A 284 7.82 -3.88 4.37
CA SER A 284 6.57 -3.99 3.61
C SER A 284 5.58 -2.86 3.92
N LEU A 285 5.80 -2.12 5.01
CA LEU A 285 4.87 -1.12 5.53
C LEU A 285 5.28 0.34 5.23
N TYR A 286 4.28 1.22 5.27
CA TYR A 286 4.43 2.67 5.18
C TYR A 286 5.15 3.15 3.91
N SER A 287 6.24 3.92 4.08
CA SER A 287 6.99 4.53 2.98
C SER A 287 8.12 3.63 2.47
N TRP A 288 8.38 2.48 3.07
CA TRP A 288 9.49 1.61 2.66
C TRP A 288 9.37 1.16 1.21
N ASN A 289 8.21 0.66 0.78
CA ASN A 289 7.97 0.31 -0.63
C ASN A 289 8.33 1.47 -1.56
N ARG A 290 7.82 2.68 -1.30
CA ARG A 290 8.13 3.85 -2.14
C ARG A 290 9.62 4.22 -2.14
N ILE A 291 10.31 4.09 -1.00
CA ILE A 291 11.75 4.37 -0.88
C ILE A 291 12.55 3.35 -1.68
N LEU A 292 12.28 2.06 -1.47
CA LEU A 292 12.96 0.95 -2.15
C LEU A 292 12.69 0.96 -3.65
N ASP A 293 11.45 1.25 -4.06
CA ASP A 293 11.09 1.37 -5.49
C ASP A 293 11.81 2.56 -6.14
N SER A 294 12.01 3.67 -5.42
CA SER A 294 12.79 4.80 -5.96
C SER A 294 14.27 4.44 -6.17
N PHE A 295 14.86 3.63 -5.29
CA PHE A 295 16.22 3.12 -5.48
C PHE A 295 16.30 2.16 -6.67
N LEU A 296 15.28 1.34 -6.89
CA LEU A 296 15.20 0.47 -8.06
C LEU A 296 15.02 1.26 -9.36
N GLU A 297 14.19 2.32 -9.36
CA GLU A 297 14.03 3.20 -10.52
C GLU A 297 15.34 3.93 -10.86
N GLU A 298 16.07 4.41 -9.87
CA GLU A 298 17.40 5.02 -10.05
C GLU A 298 18.40 4.01 -10.62
N ARG A 299 18.44 2.78 -10.08
CA ARG A 299 19.31 1.70 -10.58
C ARG A 299 18.94 1.22 -11.99
N ARG A 300 17.65 1.26 -12.37
CA ARG A 300 17.21 0.98 -13.75
C ARG A 300 17.64 2.05 -14.74
N MET A 301 17.72 3.32 -14.31
CA MET A 301 18.16 4.43 -15.14
C MET A 301 19.69 4.47 -15.29
N ASP A 302 20.43 4.07 -14.25
CA ASP A 302 21.89 3.92 -14.25
C ASP A 302 22.29 2.65 -13.47
N PRO A 303 22.61 1.54 -14.18
CA PRO A 303 23.01 0.28 -13.56
C PRO A 303 24.25 0.37 -12.66
N SER A 304 25.06 1.44 -12.80
CA SER A 304 26.24 1.68 -11.99
C SER A 304 25.95 2.43 -10.68
N ASP A 305 24.73 2.94 -10.50
CA ASP A 305 24.34 3.67 -9.30
C ASP A 305 24.16 2.72 -8.09
N ARG A 306 25.08 2.84 -7.13
CA ARG A 306 25.07 2.09 -5.86
C ARG A 306 24.57 2.92 -4.67
N SER A 307 24.18 4.17 -4.89
CA SER A 307 23.92 5.14 -3.82
C SER A 307 22.78 4.73 -2.87
N GLY A 308 21.70 4.14 -3.40
CA GLY A 308 20.59 3.62 -2.59
C GLY A 308 21.01 2.46 -1.68
N GLY A 309 21.79 1.52 -2.21
CA GLY A 309 22.34 0.39 -1.44
C GLY A 309 23.35 0.83 -0.37
N GLU A 310 24.24 1.77 -0.71
CA GLU A 310 25.20 2.35 0.23
C GLU A 310 24.51 3.13 1.36
N TRP A 311 23.44 3.87 1.05
CA TRP A 311 22.65 4.56 2.06
C TRP A 311 22.01 3.57 3.05
N MET A 312 21.40 2.48 2.55
CA MET A 312 20.80 1.45 3.41
C MET A 312 21.85 0.79 4.31
N ARG A 313 22.99 0.39 3.75
CA ARG A 313 24.11 -0.15 4.53
C ARG A 313 24.59 0.83 5.59
N GLY A 314 24.73 2.12 5.25
CA GLY A 314 25.09 3.17 6.20
C GLY A 314 24.06 3.36 7.32
N ALA A 315 22.77 3.19 7.02
CA ALA A 315 21.71 3.27 8.01
C ALA A 315 21.74 2.08 8.98
N PHE A 316 21.85 0.85 8.48
CA PHE A 316 21.97 -0.35 9.31
C PHE A 316 23.28 -0.39 10.10
N LEU A 317 24.39 0.05 9.52
CA LEU A 317 25.65 0.17 10.28
C LEU A 317 25.52 1.14 11.46
N LYS A 318 24.74 2.21 11.31
CA LYS A 318 24.55 3.22 12.35
C LYS A 318 23.53 2.81 13.41
N TYR A 319 22.43 2.17 13.02
CA TYR A 319 21.28 1.94 13.90
C TYR A 319 20.91 0.46 14.08
N GLY A 320 21.57 -0.46 13.39
CA GLY A 320 21.25 -1.90 13.39
C GLY A 320 21.28 -2.53 14.78
N HIS A 321 22.19 -2.09 15.64
CA HIS A 321 22.29 -2.53 17.04
C HIS A 321 21.05 -2.17 17.89
N LEU A 322 20.18 -1.28 17.40
CA LEU A 322 18.93 -0.90 18.08
C LEU A 322 17.74 -1.77 17.64
N VAL A 323 17.89 -2.52 16.54
CA VAL A 323 16.82 -3.30 15.94
C VAL A 323 16.59 -4.56 16.76
N GLN A 324 15.36 -4.73 17.24
CA GLN A 324 14.91 -5.93 17.96
C GLN A 324 13.88 -6.73 17.17
N HIS A 325 13.08 -6.05 16.36
CA HIS A 325 12.04 -6.67 15.54
C HIS A 325 12.29 -6.35 14.06
N LEU A 326 12.55 -7.37 13.25
CA LEU A 326 12.90 -7.21 11.85
C LEU A 326 12.02 -8.11 10.97
N ARG A 327 11.20 -7.48 10.12
CA ARG A 327 10.48 -8.15 9.03
C ARG A 327 11.06 -7.70 7.70
N ILE A 328 11.45 -8.67 6.88
CA ILE A 328 12.09 -8.46 5.58
C ILE A 328 11.24 -9.13 4.50
N ALA A 329 10.76 -8.36 3.54
CA ALA A 329 10.06 -8.79 2.34
C ALA A 329 10.83 -8.40 1.06
N ARG A 330 11.92 -7.63 1.19
CA ARG A 330 12.69 -7.08 0.07
C ARG A 330 14.15 -7.51 0.13
N ARG A 331 14.68 -8.02 -0.98
CA ARG A 331 16.06 -8.56 -1.07
C ARG A 331 17.11 -7.52 -0.72
N GLU A 332 16.88 -6.26 -1.08
CA GLU A 332 17.83 -5.17 -0.84
C GLU A 332 18.03 -4.89 0.66
N VAL A 333 16.99 -5.08 1.46
CA VAL A 333 17.05 -4.96 2.92
C VAL A 333 17.76 -6.16 3.52
N LEU A 334 17.49 -7.37 3.03
CA LEU A 334 18.20 -8.59 3.43
C LEU A 334 19.71 -8.44 3.21
N ASP A 335 20.13 -8.02 2.02
CA ASP A 335 21.53 -7.82 1.67
C ASP A 335 22.21 -6.78 2.58
N ALA A 336 21.53 -5.66 2.84
CA ALA A 336 22.06 -4.62 3.71
C ALA A 336 22.23 -5.11 5.16
N VAL A 337 21.28 -5.89 5.68
CA VAL A 337 21.33 -6.44 7.04
C VAL A 337 22.45 -7.47 7.17
N CYS A 338 22.52 -8.42 6.23
CA CYS A 338 23.53 -9.47 6.22
C CYS A 338 24.94 -8.89 6.08
N VAL A 339 25.19 -8.07 5.06
CA VAL A 339 26.54 -7.51 4.80
C VAL A 339 27.02 -6.61 5.94
N THR A 340 26.13 -5.89 6.62
CA THR A 340 26.55 -5.00 7.73
C THR A 340 26.78 -5.74 9.04
N GLY A 341 26.15 -6.90 9.26
CA GLY A 341 26.22 -7.64 10.52
C GLY A 341 25.80 -6.84 11.76
N ALA A 342 25.07 -5.73 11.58
CA ALA A 342 24.86 -4.75 12.64
C ALA A 342 23.72 -5.12 13.60
N CYS A 343 22.79 -5.99 13.17
CA CYS A 343 21.59 -6.39 13.91
C CYS A 343 21.88 -7.53 14.90
N THR A 344 22.48 -7.21 16.04
CA THR A 344 22.96 -8.19 17.05
C THR A 344 22.04 -8.40 18.25
N LEU A 345 20.93 -7.67 18.35
CA LEU A 345 19.97 -7.72 19.47
C LEU A 345 18.54 -8.10 19.03
N LEU A 346 18.42 -8.89 17.95
CA LEU A 346 17.13 -9.33 17.42
C LEU A 346 16.41 -10.28 18.38
N LYS A 347 15.15 -9.95 18.65
CA LYS A 347 14.17 -10.81 19.34
C LYS A 347 13.22 -11.48 18.36
N THR A 348 12.93 -10.84 17.23
CA THR A 348 12.08 -11.43 16.19
C THR A 348 12.68 -11.17 14.82
N LEU A 349 12.85 -12.23 14.04
CA LEU A 349 13.28 -12.16 12.65
C LEU A 349 12.23 -12.87 11.78
N LYS A 350 11.60 -12.12 10.88
CA LYS A 350 10.62 -12.66 9.94
C LYS A 350 11.05 -12.37 8.51
N ILE A 351 11.43 -13.41 7.79
CA ILE A 351 11.63 -13.34 6.34
C ILE A 351 10.29 -13.70 5.69
N GLY A 352 9.71 -12.76 4.95
CA GLY A 352 8.57 -13.00 4.09
C GLY A 352 9.02 -13.43 2.69
N LYS A 353 8.09 -13.42 1.74
CA LYS A 353 8.41 -13.71 0.34
C LYS A 353 9.37 -12.66 -0.23
N VAL A 354 10.62 -13.04 -0.44
CA VAL A 354 11.68 -12.19 -1.02
C VAL A 354 11.85 -12.57 -2.48
N GLU A 355 11.56 -11.65 -3.39
CA GLU A 355 11.82 -11.88 -4.81
C GLU A 355 13.34 -11.80 -5.09
N PRO A 356 13.90 -12.71 -5.91
CA PRO A 356 15.28 -12.60 -6.35
C PRO A 356 15.47 -11.30 -7.13
N ILE A 357 16.63 -10.65 -6.99
CA ILE A 357 16.96 -9.46 -7.76
C ILE A 357 17.11 -9.87 -9.22
N GLY A 358 16.08 -9.58 -10.02
CA GLY A 358 16.11 -9.74 -11.48
C GLY A 358 16.99 -8.68 -12.13
N LEU A 359 18.31 -8.79 -11.99
CA LEU A 359 19.27 -8.08 -12.84
C LEU A 359 19.52 -8.92 -14.09
N GLN A 360 18.61 -8.80 -15.06
CA GLN A 360 18.95 -9.11 -16.44
C GLN A 360 19.78 -7.98 -17.05
N GLU A 361 20.71 -8.38 -17.92
CA GLU A 361 21.51 -7.56 -18.84
C GLU A 361 22.80 -6.92 -18.28
N LEU A 362 23.91 -7.68 -18.35
CA LEU A 362 25.19 -7.27 -18.98
C LEU A 362 26.33 -8.31 -18.84
N GLU A 363 26.20 -9.32 -17.99
CA GLU A 363 27.22 -10.40 -17.86
C GLU A 363 26.96 -11.64 -18.74
N TYR A 364 25.94 -11.61 -19.60
CA TYR A 364 25.54 -12.74 -20.45
C TYR A 364 26.48 -13.03 -21.64
N GLU A 365 27.39 -12.12 -22.01
CA GLU A 365 28.16 -12.27 -23.26
C GLU A 365 29.45 -13.11 -23.14
N TRP A 366 30.13 -13.15 -22.00
CA TRP A 366 31.42 -13.85 -21.87
C TRP A 366 31.32 -15.27 -21.31
N MET A 367 30.25 -15.60 -20.58
CA MET A 367 30.05 -16.95 -20.02
C MET A 367 29.65 -17.97 -21.09
N TYR A 368 28.89 -17.59 -22.13
CA TYR A 368 28.56 -18.49 -23.25
C TYR A 368 29.78 -18.91 -24.08
N ASP A 369 30.89 -18.16 -23.97
CA ASP A 369 32.15 -18.48 -24.63
C ASP A 369 32.97 -19.53 -23.87
N LEU A 370 32.63 -19.81 -22.60
CA LEU A 370 33.28 -20.83 -21.77
C LEU A 370 32.60 -22.20 -21.95
N SER A 371 33.39 -23.27 -21.92
CA SER A 371 32.83 -24.62 -21.91
C SER A 371 32.05 -24.86 -20.60
N PRO A 372 31.06 -25.77 -20.58
CA PRO A 372 30.38 -26.16 -19.35
C PRO A 372 31.34 -26.64 -18.25
N GLU A 373 32.48 -27.26 -18.63
CA GLU A 373 33.50 -27.68 -17.67
C GLU A 373 34.26 -26.48 -17.07
N GLU A 374 34.58 -25.46 -17.87
CA GLU A 374 35.25 -24.23 -17.42
C GLU A 374 34.36 -23.37 -16.52
N GLN A 375 33.06 -23.31 -16.83
CA GLN A 375 32.06 -22.66 -15.97
C GLN A 375 31.98 -23.35 -14.60
N GLN A 376 31.98 -24.69 -14.60
CA GLN A 376 31.92 -25.48 -13.38
C GLN A 376 33.21 -25.30 -12.55
N GLU A 377 34.39 -25.39 -13.16
CA GLU A 377 35.68 -25.20 -12.48
C GLU A 377 35.82 -23.80 -11.87
N MET A 378 35.43 -22.75 -12.61
CA MET A 378 35.50 -21.37 -12.12
C MET A 378 34.51 -21.12 -10.96
N THR A 379 33.32 -21.69 -11.02
CA THR A 379 32.33 -21.64 -9.93
C THR A 379 32.87 -22.36 -8.70
N GLU A 380 33.53 -23.50 -8.88
CA GLU A 380 34.15 -24.27 -7.79
C GLU A 380 35.26 -23.48 -7.08
N VAL A 381 36.17 -22.85 -7.82
CA VAL A 381 37.25 -22.04 -7.24
C VAL A 381 36.68 -20.88 -6.43
N ARG A 382 35.71 -20.13 -6.98
CA ARG A 382 35.11 -18.97 -6.29
C ARG A 382 34.27 -19.37 -5.09
N TRP A 383 33.55 -20.48 -5.16
CA TRP A 383 32.83 -21.03 -4.00
C TRP A 383 33.81 -21.43 -2.90
N MET A 384 34.94 -22.05 -3.25
CA MET A 384 35.99 -22.37 -2.29
C MET A 384 36.59 -21.11 -1.66
N ASP A 385 36.91 -20.09 -2.44
CA ASP A 385 37.44 -18.81 -1.97
C ASP A 385 36.44 -18.08 -1.04
N ALA A 386 35.15 -18.04 -1.40
CA ALA A 386 34.10 -17.40 -0.59
C ALA A 386 33.90 -18.09 0.78
N MET A 387 34.22 -19.38 0.85
CA MET A 387 34.03 -20.24 2.03
C MET A 387 35.32 -20.45 2.85
N GLU A 388 36.48 -19.96 2.39
CA GLU A 388 37.80 -20.20 3.01
C GLU A 388 37.99 -19.46 4.35
N ASP A 389 37.42 -18.25 4.51
CA ASP A 389 37.57 -17.38 5.69
C ASP A 389 36.53 -17.61 6.81
N ILE A 390 35.62 -18.58 6.65
CA ILE A 390 34.58 -18.92 7.65
C ILE A 390 35.18 -19.92 8.65
N VAL A 391 35.81 -19.39 9.70
CA VAL A 391 36.28 -20.07 10.94
C VAL A 391 36.23 -21.62 10.91
N ASP A 392 37.41 -22.23 10.83
CA ASP A 392 37.78 -23.62 11.17
C ASP A 392 36.62 -24.55 11.56
N SER A 393 35.99 -25.17 10.57
CA SER A 393 34.99 -26.21 10.81
C SER A 393 34.81 -27.04 9.55
N ARG A 394 35.44 -28.22 9.48
CA ARG A 394 35.13 -29.25 8.45
C ARG A 394 33.62 -29.52 8.35
N THR A 395 32.88 -29.23 9.41
CA THR A 395 31.43 -29.27 9.54
C THR A 395 30.69 -28.26 8.63
N PHE A 396 31.24 -27.08 8.34
CA PHE A 396 30.58 -26.08 7.46
C PHE A 396 30.67 -26.47 5.98
N GLN A 397 31.82 -26.96 5.52
CA GLN A 397 31.97 -27.49 4.15
C GLN A 397 31.10 -28.73 3.88
N GLN A 398 30.76 -29.49 4.94
CA GLN A 398 29.84 -30.63 4.88
C GLN A 398 28.36 -30.22 5.02
N ALA A 399 28.10 -29.04 5.59
CA ALA A 399 26.77 -28.53 5.86
C ALA A 399 26.07 -27.91 4.65
N PHE A 400 26.80 -27.37 3.68
CA PHE A 400 26.21 -26.80 2.48
C PHE A 400 26.40 -27.78 1.33
N GLN A 401 25.30 -28.30 0.78
CA GLN A 401 25.38 -29.23 -0.34
C GLN A 401 25.81 -28.48 -1.60
N ARG A 402 26.79 -29.03 -2.31
CA ARG A 402 27.20 -28.54 -3.63
C ARG A 402 26.07 -28.81 -4.62
N GLY A 403 25.48 -27.74 -5.14
CA GLY A 403 24.60 -27.79 -6.31
C GLY A 403 23.13 -27.55 -5.98
N SER A 404 22.62 -26.43 -6.50
CA SER A 404 21.20 -26.21 -6.84
C SER A 404 20.96 -24.82 -7.44
N LEU A 405 21.90 -23.87 -7.37
CA LEU A 405 21.76 -22.62 -8.10
C LEU A 405 21.78 -22.94 -9.59
N ASP A 406 20.61 -22.81 -10.23
CA ASP A 406 20.46 -22.99 -11.66
C ASP A 406 21.37 -21.96 -12.35
N LEU A 407 22.49 -22.43 -12.90
CA LEU A 407 23.49 -21.63 -13.60
C LEU A 407 22.89 -20.83 -14.77
N SER A 408 21.66 -21.17 -15.21
CA SER A 408 20.93 -20.42 -16.22
C SER A 408 20.23 -19.16 -15.72
N THR A 409 20.13 -18.95 -14.39
CA THR A 409 19.26 -17.93 -13.77
C THR A 409 19.98 -16.74 -13.12
N ALA A 410 21.27 -16.86 -12.78
CA ALA A 410 22.03 -15.82 -12.08
C ALA A 410 23.45 -15.65 -12.64
N THR A 411 23.97 -14.43 -12.63
CA THR A 411 25.33 -14.13 -13.09
C THR A 411 26.37 -14.47 -12.01
N LEU A 412 27.63 -14.64 -12.39
CA LEU A 412 28.69 -15.01 -11.45
C LEU A 412 28.91 -13.95 -10.35
N ALA A 413 28.82 -12.66 -10.69
CA ALA A 413 28.89 -11.59 -9.69
C ALA A 413 27.68 -11.61 -8.74
N GLN A 414 26.50 -12.02 -9.23
CA GLN A 414 25.31 -12.19 -8.39
C GLN A 414 25.47 -13.40 -7.47
N GLN A 415 26.01 -14.51 -7.96
CA GLN A 415 26.30 -15.71 -7.16
C GLN A 415 27.29 -15.42 -6.03
N GLU A 416 28.35 -14.65 -6.27
CA GLU A 416 29.28 -14.23 -5.22
C GLU A 416 28.58 -13.44 -4.10
N VAL A 417 27.71 -12.52 -4.46
CA VAL A 417 26.89 -11.76 -3.50
C VAL A 417 25.92 -12.69 -2.76
N ASP A 418 25.30 -13.63 -3.46
CA ASP A 418 24.35 -14.56 -2.88
C ASP A 418 25.01 -15.50 -1.86
N TRP A 419 26.23 -15.98 -2.13
CA TRP A 419 27.03 -16.75 -1.18
C TRP A 419 27.47 -15.92 0.03
N GLU A 420 27.90 -14.67 -0.19
CA GLU A 420 28.24 -13.76 0.91
C GLU A 420 27.03 -13.50 1.81
N VAL A 421 25.86 -13.24 1.21
CA VAL A 421 24.61 -13.02 1.96
C VAL A 421 24.17 -14.28 2.69
N THR A 422 24.31 -15.47 2.08
CA THR A 422 24.01 -16.75 2.71
C THR A 422 24.90 -16.97 3.95
N ARG A 423 26.21 -16.74 3.81
CA ARG A 423 27.18 -16.83 4.92
C ARG A 423 26.78 -15.91 6.07
N GLU A 424 26.62 -14.63 5.79
CA GLU A 424 26.34 -13.64 6.84
C GLU A 424 24.95 -13.83 7.45
N PHE A 425 23.99 -14.37 6.72
CA PHE A 425 22.66 -14.71 7.24
C PHE A 425 22.71 -15.77 8.34
N TRP A 426 23.42 -16.89 8.11
CA TRP A 426 23.54 -17.94 9.11
C TRP A 426 24.36 -17.51 10.32
N ARG A 427 25.36 -16.64 10.10
CA ARG A 427 26.10 -15.99 11.18
C ARG A 427 25.19 -15.10 12.03
N LEU A 428 24.38 -14.26 11.39
CA LEU A 428 23.41 -13.37 12.04
C LEU A 428 22.46 -14.17 12.95
N LEU A 429 21.93 -15.31 12.47
CA LEU A 429 21.09 -16.18 13.29
C LEU A 429 21.81 -16.66 14.55
N ARG A 430 23.02 -17.20 14.42
CA ARG A 430 23.80 -17.75 15.56
C ARG A 430 24.26 -16.67 16.56
N GLU A 431 24.47 -15.44 16.12
CA GLU A 431 24.84 -14.33 16.98
C GLU A 431 23.66 -13.85 17.85
N ASN A 432 22.43 -13.97 17.36
CA ASN A 432 21.21 -13.54 18.07
C ASN A 432 20.62 -14.63 18.97
N ARG A 433 21.30 -14.96 20.08
CA ARG A 433 20.90 -16.07 20.99
C ARG A 433 19.58 -15.84 21.74
N ASP A 434 19.16 -14.58 21.90
CA ASP A 434 17.93 -14.19 22.57
C ASP A 434 16.71 -14.14 21.63
N LEU A 435 16.84 -14.69 20.41
CA LEU A 435 15.77 -14.72 19.41
C LEU A 435 14.59 -15.57 19.90
N GLN A 436 13.39 -14.98 19.89
CA GLN A 436 12.14 -15.59 20.37
C GLN A 436 11.23 -16.06 19.23
N VAL A 437 11.29 -15.38 18.09
CA VAL A 437 10.48 -15.66 16.89
C VAL A 437 11.38 -15.70 15.67
N LEU A 438 11.29 -16.79 14.91
CA LEU A 438 12.00 -16.98 13.64
C LEU A 438 11.02 -17.44 12.57
N ARG A 439 10.96 -16.72 11.44
CA ARG A 439 10.23 -17.14 10.25
C ARG A 439 11.13 -17.14 9.04
N LEU A 440 11.17 -18.28 8.33
CA LEU A 440 11.94 -18.52 7.12
C LEU A 440 11.00 -18.94 5.99
N ASP A 441 10.91 -18.12 4.95
CA ASP A 441 10.05 -18.34 3.78
C ASP A 441 10.76 -19.19 2.71
N GLU A 442 10.00 -19.98 1.95
CA GLU A 442 10.51 -20.84 0.87
C GLU A 442 11.31 -20.07 -0.20
N SER A 443 10.99 -18.79 -0.41
CA SER A 443 11.65 -17.93 -1.40
C SER A 443 13.15 -17.74 -1.15
N LEU A 444 13.64 -17.97 0.08
CA LEU A 444 15.08 -18.01 0.36
C LEU A 444 15.81 -19.05 -0.50
N GLY A 445 15.15 -20.17 -0.83
CA GLY A 445 15.72 -21.22 -1.68
C GLY A 445 15.94 -20.82 -3.14
N ALA A 446 15.42 -19.67 -3.58
CA ALA A 446 15.68 -19.15 -4.93
C ALA A 446 17.12 -18.63 -5.11
N PHE A 447 17.81 -18.27 -4.03
CA PHE A 447 19.15 -17.65 -4.07
C PHE A 447 20.09 -18.09 -2.93
N MET A 448 19.61 -18.80 -1.91
CA MET A 448 20.47 -19.39 -0.87
C MET A 448 20.66 -20.88 -1.15
N ASP A 449 21.89 -21.37 -0.96
CA ASP A 449 22.22 -22.78 -1.11
C ASP A 449 21.49 -23.64 -0.07
N HIS A 450 21.23 -24.91 -0.44
CA HIS A 450 20.63 -25.89 0.45
C HIS A 450 21.52 -26.17 1.65
N VAL A 451 20.97 -25.94 2.84
CA VAL A 451 21.62 -26.22 4.12
C VAL A 451 21.25 -27.61 4.61
N SER A 452 22.24 -28.34 5.12
CA SER A 452 22.03 -29.66 5.71
C SER A 452 21.16 -29.57 6.95
N ASN A 453 20.33 -30.58 7.15
CA ASN A 453 19.48 -30.66 8.33
C ASN A 453 20.30 -30.63 9.63
N GLU A 454 21.46 -31.29 9.65
CA GLU A 454 22.36 -31.28 10.82
C GLU A 454 22.79 -29.86 11.22
N TYR A 455 23.22 -29.04 10.24
CA TYR A 455 23.65 -27.67 10.52
C TYR A 455 22.50 -26.76 10.93
N PHE A 456 21.31 -26.98 10.34
CA PHE A 456 20.11 -26.27 10.74
C PHE A 456 19.73 -26.59 12.19
N VAL A 457 19.72 -27.88 12.56
CA VAL A 457 19.50 -28.33 13.95
C VAL A 457 20.52 -27.73 14.90
N GLU A 458 21.82 -27.75 14.57
CA GLU A 458 22.85 -27.09 15.38
C GLU A 458 22.59 -25.60 15.59
N THR A 459 22.12 -24.92 14.54
CA THR A 459 21.76 -23.51 14.60
C THR A 459 20.56 -23.30 15.52
N LEU A 460 19.50 -24.12 15.39
CA LEU A 460 18.35 -24.07 16.29
C LEU A 460 18.73 -24.35 17.75
N MET A 461 19.61 -25.31 18.01
CA MET A 461 20.11 -25.62 19.37
C MET A 461 20.82 -24.41 20.03
N SER A 462 21.35 -23.49 19.24
CA SER A 462 21.96 -22.25 19.75
C SER A 462 20.92 -21.20 20.19
N LEU A 463 19.68 -21.30 19.70
CA LEU A 463 18.57 -20.35 19.92
C LEU A 463 17.65 -20.81 21.06
N LYS A 464 18.17 -20.84 22.29
CA LYS A 464 17.49 -21.44 23.46
C LYS A 464 16.20 -20.76 23.89
N GLU A 465 16.01 -19.50 23.52
CA GLU A 465 14.83 -18.69 23.86
C GLU A 465 13.76 -18.70 22.74
N LEU A 466 13.96 -19.49 21.68
CA LEU A 466 13.03 -19.56 20.57
C LEU A 466 11.71 -20.24 21.00
N THR A 467 10.59 -19.54 20.79
CA THR A 467 9.25 -20.00 21.18
C THR A 467 8.30 -20.13 19.99
N ASP A 468 8.57 -19.43 18.89
CA ASP A 468 7.80 -19.46 17.65
C ASP A 468 8.75 -19.68 16.46
N LEU A 469 8.51 -20.74 15.69
CA LEU A 469 9.28 -21.10 14.51
C LEU A 469 8.35 -21.39 13.35
N GLU A 470 8.50 -20.62 12.27
CA GLU A 470 7.91 -20.88 10.96
C GLU A 470 9.04 -21.20 9.98
N ASN A 471 9.05 -22.39 9.40
CA ASN A 471 10.14 -22.87 8.56
C ASN A 471 9.63 -23.53 7.27
N ASP A 472 9.48 -22.71 6.23
CA ASP A 472 9.17 -23.16 4.87
C ASP A 472 10.41 -23.37 4.01
N PHE A 473 11.56 -22.86 4.46
CA PHE A 473 12.82 -22.91 3.73
C PHE A 473 13.54 -24.27 3.85
N VAL A 474 13.71 -24.81 5.08
CA VAL A 474 14.54 -26.01 5.30
C VAL A 474 13.67 -27.26 5.47
N HIS A 475 14.00 -28.32 4.72
CA HIS A 475 13.33 -29.61 4.78
C HIS A 475 13.75 -30.46 6.00
N ILE A 476 13.19 -30.15 7.17
CA ILE A 476 13.40 -30.89 8.41
C ILE A 476 12.11 -31.50 8.99
N ASP A 477 12.27 -32.61 9.71
CA ASP A 477 11.22 -33.30 10.46
C ASP A 477 10.87 -32.58 11.76
N LEU A 478 9.59 -32.64 12.13
CA LEU A 478 9.10 -32.02 13.36
C LEU A 478 9.77 -32.60 14.62
N ALA A 479 10.06 -33.90 14.62
CA ALA A 479 10.70 -34.57 15.75
C ALA A 479 12.09 -33.98 16.05
N ASP A 480 12.91 -33.77 15.01
CA ASP A 480 14.25 -33.21 15.13
C ASP A 480 14.20 -31.75 15.61
N VAL A 481 13.24 -30.96 15.12
CA VAL A 481 13.03 -29.58 15.57
C VAL A 481 12.67 -29.53 17.05
N LEU A 482 11.77 -30.41 17.51
CA LEU A 482 11.32 -30.44 18.90
C LEU A 482 12.39 -30.99 19.85
N GLU A 483 13.26 -31.90 19.38
CA GLU A 483 14.44 -32.33 20.12
C GLU A 483 15.44 -31.17 20.29
N ALA A 484 15.65 -30.38 19.24
CA ALA A 484 16.50 -29.19 19.30
C ALA A 484 15.92 -28.07 20.18
N LEU A 485 14.58 -27.91 20.19
CA LEU A 485 13.86 -26.80 20.81
C LEU A 485 12.73 -27.28 21.74
N PRO A 486 13.06 -27.79 22.95
CA PRO A 486 12.07 -28.34 23.87
C PRO A 486 11.10 -27.29 24.47
N ARG A 487 11.40 -26.00 24.32
CA ARG A 487 10.57 -24.87 24.79
C ARG A 487 9.66 -24.29 23.71
N LEU A 488 9.68 -24.85 22.50
CA LEU A 488 8.90 -24.36 21.37
C LEU A 488 7.40 -24.42 21.69
N ARG A 489 6.71 -23.29 21.49
CA ARG A 489 5.26 -23.17 21.72
C ARG A 489 4.46 -23.21 20.45
N ARG A 490 5.02 -22.66 19.36
CA ARG A 490 4.41 -22.64 18.03
C ARG A 490 5.40 -23.15 16.99
N TYR A 491 4.92 -24.06 16.14
CA TYR A 491 5.63 -24.50 14.95
C TYR A 491 4.72 -24.40 13.73
N ALA A 492 5.23 -23.84 12.63
CA ALA A 492 4.52 -23.73 11.37
C ALA A 492 5.41 -24.16 10.18
N LYS A 493 4.84 -24.93 9.27
CA LYS A 493 5.47 -25.34 8.00
C LYS A 493 4.40 -25.61 6.94
N PHE A 494 4.42 -24.83 5.88
CA PHE A 494 3.48 -24.81 4.77
C PHE A 494 4.03 -25.44 3.49
N SER A 495 5.35 -25.61 3.35
CA SER A 495 5.96 -26.37 2.25
C SER A 495 5.76 -27.89 2.41
N GLU A 496 5.80 -28.65 1.30
CA GLU A 496 5.56 -30.10 1.30
C GLU A 496 6.56 -30.85 2.21
N ILE A 497 6.05 -31.65 3.15
CA ILE A 497 6.86 -32.39 4.13
C ILE A 497 7.05 -33.85 3.72
N CYS A 498 8.30 -34.32 3.78
CA CYS A 498 8.66 -35.73 3.94
C CYS A 498 9.02 -36.00 5.40
N GLY A 499 8.36 -36.96 6.06
CA GLY A 499 8.61 -37.46 7.42
C GLY A 499 7.33 -37.74 8.24
N PRO A 500 7.25 -38.76 9.13
CA PRO A 500 6.04 -39.11 9.91
C PRO A 500 5.67 -38.07 10.99
N LEU A 501 4.39 -38.03 11.41
CA LEU A 501 3.89 -37.10 12.46
C LEU A 501 4.18 -37.60 13.89
N LEU A 502 5.03 -38.61 14.01
CA LEU A 502 5.32 -39.32 15.26
C LEU A 502 6.39 -38.57 16.04
N LEU A 503 6.11 -38.31 17.32
CA LEU A 503 7.08 -37.74 18.24
C LEU A 503 7.89 -38.85 18.90
N THR A 504 9.19 -38.60 19.12
CA THR A 504 10.06 -39.51 19.85
C THR A 504 9.80 -39.45 21.36
N GLN A 505 9.34 -38.30 21.87
CA GLN A 505 9.03 -38.05 23.28
C GLN A 505 7.83 -37.08 23.42
N PRO A 506 7.10 -37.12 24.56
CA PRO A 506 6.01 -36.18 24.83
C PRO A 506 6.51 -34.74 24.98
N VAL A 507 5.81 -33.78 24.37
CA VAL A 507 6.17 -32.35 24.34
C VAL A 507 5.08 -31.52 25.00
N HIS A 508 5.37 -31.03 26.21
CA HIS A 508 4.41 -30.28 27.01
C HIS A 508 4.33 -28.78 26.70
N CYS A 509 5.35 -28.21 26.06
CA CYS A 509 5.40 -26.76 25.77
C CYS A 509 4.61 -26.37 24.51
N LEU A 510 4.36 -27.35 23.62
CA LEU A 510 3.78 -27.11 22.30
C LEU A 510 2.28 -26.82 22.42
N THR A 511 1.88 -25.66 21.89
CA THR A 511 0.50 -25.14 21.99
C THR A 511 -0.15 -24.97 20.62
N GLN A 512 0.62 -24.69 19.58
CA GLN A 512 0.12 -24.46 18.23
C GLN A 512 1.03 -25.13 17.19
N VAL A 513 0.42 -25.87 16.27
CA VAL A 513 1.12 -26.58 15.21
C VAL A 513 0.38 -26.39 13.90
N GLU A 514 1.08 -25.92 12.88
CA GLU A 514 0.54 -25.73 11.54
C GLU A 514 1.40 -26.49 10.52
N LEU A 515 0.83 -27.51 9.90
CA LEU A 515 1.55 -28.38 8.98
C LEU A 515 0.76 -28.54 7.68
N ASN A 516 1.40 -28.30 6.54
CA ASN A 516 0.88 -28.74 5.25
C ASN A 516 1.24 -30.21 5.00
N LYS A 517 0.72 -31.08 5.87
CA LYS A 517 0.93 -32.53 5.79
C LYS A 517 -0.36 -33.29 6.03
N SER A 518 -0.55 -34.37 5.28
CA SER A 518 -1.61 -35.33 5.54
C SER A 518 -1.21 -36.32 6.65
N ALA A 519 -2.14 -36.64 7.55
CA ALA A 519 -1.89 -37.51 8.69
C ALA A 519 -2.74 -38.78 8.61
N THR A 520 -2.22 -39.92 9.04
CA THR A 520 -3.09 -41.06 9.37
C THR A 520 -3.86 -40.79 10.67
N CYS A 521 -5.01 -41.45 10.87
CA CYS A 521 -5.76 -41.35 12.14
C CYS A 521 -4.91 -41.78 13.35
N GLN A 522 -4.00 -42.75 13.15
CA GLN A 522 -3.08 -43.22 14.17
C GLN A 522 -2.07 -42.14 14.55
N GLU A 523 -1.40 -41.54 13.55
CA GLU A 523 -0.46 -40.44 13.79
C GLU A 523 -1.14 -39.26 14.48
N PHE A 524 -2.36 -38.91 14.05
CA PHE A 524 -3.11 -37.82 14.65
C PHE A 524 -3.41 -38.06 16.13
N LEU A 525 -3.97 -39.23 16.49
CA LEU A 525 -4.27 -39.55 17.89
C LEU A 525 -3.00 -39.68 18.74
N GLN A 526 -1.96 -40.31 18.21
CA GLN A 526 -0.67 -40.41 18.89
C GLN A 526 -0.07 -39.02 19.14
N PHE A 527 -0.14 -38.13 18.16
CA PHE A 527 0.33 -36.75 18.30
C PHE A 527 -0.43 -35.98 19.38
N LEU A 528 -1.77 -36.13 19.45
CA LEU A 528 -2.57 -35.49 20.50
C LEU A 528 -2.23 -36.00 21.90
N LYS A 529 -1.85 -37.27 22.03
CA LYS A 529 -1.36 -37.85 23.29
C LYS A 529 0.00 -37.28 23.67
N ASP A 530 0.92 -37.23 22.72
CA ASP A 530 2.30 -36.79 22.96
C ASP A 530 2.38 -35.27 23.17
N ALA A 531 1.41 -34.49 22.69
CA ALA A 531 1.30 -33.04 22.89
C ALA A 531 0.03 -32.65 23.70
N PRO A 532 -0.01 -32.91 25.03
CA PRO A 532 -1.23 -32.78 25.83
C PRO A 532 -1.71 -31.32 26.05
N ASN A 533 -0.85 -30.33 25.83
CA ASN A 533 -1.16 -28.90 25.95
C ASN A 533 -1.44 -28.23 24.60
N LEU A 534 -1.60 -29.01 23.53
CA LEU A 534 -1.92 -28.51 22.20
C LEU A 534 -3.31 -27.88 22.18
N VAL A 535 -3.39 -26.61 21.79
CA VAL A 535 -4.62 -25.82 21.70
C VAL A 535 -5.09 -25.72 20.25
N SER A 536 -4.15 -25.63 19.30
CA SER A 536 -4.45 -25.41 17.88
C SER A 536 -3.63 -26.35 17.00
N LEU A 537 -4.28 -27.03 16.08
CA LEU A 537 -3.66 -27.95 15.12
C LEU A 537 -4.20 -27.69 13.71
N SER A 538 -3.31 -27.44 12.75
CA SER A 538 -3.61 -27.38 11.33
C SER A 538 -2.88 -28.50 10.59
N ILE A 539 -3.63 -29.28 9.81
CA ILE A 539 -3.12 -30.33 8.93
C ILE A 539 -3.70 -30.17 7.52
N GLN A 540 -3.00 -30.68 6.51
CA GLN A 540 -3.51 -30.66 5.15
C GLN A 540 -4.74 -31.56 5.02
N GLY A 541 -4.73 -32.75 5.59
CA GLY A 541 -5.82 -33.73 5.44
C GLY A 541 -5.54 -35.01 6.21
N PHE A 542 -6.39 -36.02 6.02
CA PHE A 542 -6.05 -37.37 6.45
C PHE A 542 -5.78 -38.28 5.26
N GLU A 543 -4.78 -39.15 5.40
CA GLU A 543 -4.45 -40.14 4.38
C GLU A 543 -5.47 -41.29 4.34
N HIS A 544 -5.80 -41.74 3.12
CA HIS A 544 -6.79 -42.80 2.91
C HIS A 544 -6.22 -44.18 3.23
N VAL A 545 -6.32 -44.62 4.49
CA VAL A 545 -6.02 -46.00 4.86
C VAL A 545 -7.32 -46.80 4.94
N MET A 546 -7.58 -47.64 3.92
CA MET A 546 -8.75 -48.53 3.77
C MET A 546 -9.05 -49.44 4.98
N ASN A 547 -8.14 -49.53 5.96
CA ASN A 547 -8.13 -50.57 6.99
C ASN A 547 -8.32 -50.07 8.44
N TRP A 548 -8.57 -48.77 8.67
CA TRP A 548 -8.67 -48.23 10.03
C TRP A 548 -10.12 -48.00 10.47
N TYR A 549 -10.72 -49.07 10.98
CA TYR A 549 -12.07 -49.05 11.54
C TYR A 549 -12.10 -49.84 12.86
N ASN A 550 -11.24 -49.46 13.80
CA ASN A 550 -11.19 -50.09 15.12
C ASN A 550 -11.25 -49.06 16.26
N PRO A 551 -12.45 -48.74 16.78
CA PRO A 551 -12.64 -47.83 17.91
C PRO A 551 -11.86 -48.24 19.18
N GLN A 552 -11.62 -49.54 19.37
CA GLN A 552 -10.88 -50.07 20.53
C GLN A 552 -9.39 -49.70 20.47
N LEU A 553 -8.84 -49.55 19.26
CA LEU A 553 -7.45 -49.11 19.08
C LEU A 553 -7.29 -47.62 19.44
N ALA A 554 -8.27 -46.79 19.12
CA ALA A 554 -8.27 -45.37 19.53
C ALA A 554 -8.31 -45.23 21.06
N GLU A 555 -9.11 -46.06 21.75
CA GLU A 555 -9.16 -46.10 23.23
C GLU A 555 -7.84 -46.55 23.85
N THR A 556 -7.16 -47.52 23.20
CA THR A 556 -5.84 -48.00 23.62
C THR A 556 -4.75 -46.96 23.39
N LEU A 557 -4.82 -46.21 22.29
CA LEU A 557 -3.83 -45.18 21.97
C LEU A 557 -3.94 -44.00 22.94
N MET A 558 -5.14 -43.47 23.16
CA MET A 558 -5.35 -42.26 23.96
C MET A 558 -5.30 -42.48 25.48
N ASP A 559 -5.12 -43.72 25.96
CA ASP A 559 -5.14 -44.07 27.39
C ASP A 559 -6.32 -43.46 28.16
N LYS A 560 -7.49 -43.40 27.52
CA LYS A 560 -8.74 -42.79 28.06
C LYS A 560 -8.66 -41.31 28.44
N THR A 561 -7.64 -40.58 27.97
CA THR A 561 -7.50 -39.15 28.25
C THR A 561 -7.78 -38.35 26.98
N PRO A 562 -8.91 -37.61 26.89
CA PRO A 562 -9.20 -36.77 25.73
C PRO A 562 -8.23 -35.58 25.65
N SER A 563 -8.03 -35.09 24.42
CA SER A 563 -7.21 -33.91 24.15
C SER A 563 -7.94 -32.62 24.53
N ARG A 564 -7.16 -31.58 24.83
CA ARG A 564 -7.63 -30.20 25.11
C ARG A 564 -7.66 -29.32 23.86
N LEU A 565 -7.62 -29.94 22.68
CA LEU A 565 -7.58 -29.23 21.40
C LEU A 565 -8.84 -28.36 21.23
N GLN A 566 -8.64 -27.06 21.04
CA GLN A 566 -9.73 -26.09 20.88
C GLN A 566 -9.93 -25.67 19.43
N ARG A 567 -8.87 -25.71 18.61
CA ARG A 567 -8.92 -25.32 17.19
C ARG A 567 -8.36 -26.42 16.30
N LEU A 568 -9.10 -26.78 15.27
CA LEU A 568 -8.69 -27.77 14.27
C LEU A 568 -8.89 -27.21 12.86
N GLN A 569 -7.82 -27.22 12.07
CA GLN A 569 -7.85 -26.81 10.67
C GLN A 569 -7.48 -28.00 9.76
N ILE A 570 -8.31 -28.24 8.74
CA ILE A 570 -8.13 -29.33 7.78
C ILE A 570 -8.26 -28.79 6.35
N GLY A 571 -7.18 -28.87 5.58
CA GLY A 571 -7.01 -28.27 4.25
C GLY A 571 -7.67 -28.99 3.07
N THR A 572 -7.83 -30.30 3.05
CA THR A 572 -8.40 -31.09 1.95
C THR A 572 -9.18 -32.30 2.48
N PHE A 573 -10.34 -32.55 1.89
CA PHE A 573 -11.28 -33.62 2.28
C PHE A 573 -11.64 -34.56 1.12
N GLU A 574 -10.85 -34.58 0.04
CA GLU A 574 -11.22 -35.34 -1.16
C GLU A 574 -11.33 -36.86 -0.90
N LEU A 575 -10.73 -37.35 0.19
CA LEU A 575 -10.59 -38.78 0.48
C LEU A 575 -11.02 -39.18 1.90
N LEU A 576 -11.58 -38.28 2.71
CA LEU A 576 -11.96 -38.61 4.09
C LEU A 576 -13.32 -39.30 4.15
N HIS A 577 -13.40 -40.48 4.76
CA HIS A 577 -14.67 -41.15 5.06
C HIS A 577 -15.20 -40.69 6.43
N TRP A 578 -16.51 -40.44 6.57
CA TRP A 578 -17.14 -39.86 7.78
C TRP A 578 -16.89 -40.67 9.05
N THR A 579 -16.61 -41.94 8.88
CA THR A 579 -16.40 -42.92 9.94
C THR A 579 -15.06 -42.78 10.65
N MET A 580 -14.08 -42.20 9.97
CA MET A 580 -12.80 -41.82 10.57
C MET A 580 -13.02 -40.66 11.56
N LEU A 581 -13.80 -39.65 11.17
CA LEU A 581 -14.18 -38.55 12.07
C LEU A 581 -14.96 -39.06 13.28
N ASP A 582 -15.88 -40.00 13.08
CA ASP A 582 -16.65 -40.61 14.17
C ASP A 582 -15.75 -41.36 15.19
N THR A 583 -14.55 -41.79 14.77
CA THR A 583 -13.55 -42.42 15.63
C THR A 583 -12.65 -41.41 16.34
N VAL A 584 -12.33 -40.29 15.68
CA VAL A 584 -11.35 -39.29 16.16
C VAL A 584 -12.01 -38.22 17.04
N LEU A 585 -13.18 -37.70 16.63
CA LEU A 585 -13.85 -36.59 17.30
C LEU A 585 -14.24 -36.84 18.77
N PRO A 586 -14.58 -38.07 19.21
CA PRO A 586 -14.78 -38.35 20.64
C PRO A 586 -13.60 -37.99 21.55
N TRP A 587 -12.39 -37.90 20.98
CA TRP A 587 -11.15 -37.59 21.69
C TRP A 587 -10.77 -36.10 21.67
N VAL A 588 -11.58 -35.26 21.03
CA VAL A 588 -11.43 -33.79 20.99
C VAL A 588 -12.76 -33.09 21.36
N PRO A 589 -13.32 -33.37 22.55
CA PRO A 589 -14.63 -32.84 22.96
C PRO A 589 -14.63 -31.32 23.17
N ASP A 590 -13.48 -30.73 23.51
CA ASP A 590 -13.32 -29.30 23.81
C ASP A 590 -13.16 -28.42 22.55
N LEU A 591 -13.45 -28.96 21.37
CA LEU A 591 -13.27 -28.27 20.09
C LEU A 591 -14.26 -27.09 19.98
N THR A 592 -13.73 -25.87 19.90
CA THR A 592 -14.53 -24.64 19.81
C THR A 592 -14.50 -24.00 18.42
N THR A 593 -13.41 -24.21 17.67
CA THR A 593 -13.20 -23.61 16.35
C THR A 593 -12.78 -24.67 15.35
N ILE A 594 -13.41 -24.66 14.18
CA ILE A 594 -13.01 -25.52 13.07
C ILE A 594 -12.85 -24.74 11.78
N HIS A 595 -11.74 -25.00 11.07
CA HIS A 595 -11.49 -24.48 9.74
C HIS A 595 -11.46 -25.62 8.73
N LEU A 596 -12.29 -25.55 7.70
CA LEU A 596 -12.50 -26.64 6.74
C LEU A 596 -12.51 -26.13 5.31
N THR A 597 -11.86 -26.85 4.39
CA THR A 597 -11.97 -26.51 2.96
C THR A 597 -13.26 -27.03 2.32
N ARG A 598 -13.78 -28.17 2.79
CA ARG A 598 -15.06 -28.75 2.35
C ARG A 598 -15.83 -29.30 3.55
N LEU A 599 -17.15 -29.20 3.52
CA LEU A 599 -18.04 -29.76 4.56
C LEU A 599 -19.12 -30.61 3.91
N TYR A 600 -19.17 -31.89 4.30
CA TYR A 600 -20.23 -32.79 3.87
C TYR A 600 -21.28 -32.97 4.99
N PRO A 601 -22.55 -33.26 4.66
CA PRO A 601 -23.62 -33.39 5.66
C PRO A 601 -23.32 -34.42 6.75
N MET A 602 -22.67 -35.53 6.41
CA MET A 602 -22.27 -36.56 7.38
C MET A 602 -21.21 -36.05 8.37
N PHE A 603 -20.30 -35.18 7.93
CA PHE A 603 -19.30 -34.60 8.82
C PHE A 603 -19.95 -33.63 9.79
N ALA A 604 -20.86 -32.78 9.30
CA ALA A 604 -21.64 -31.88 10.15
C ALA A 604 -22.39 -32.62 11.27
N ARG A 605 -22.94 -33.80 10.95
CA ARG A 605 -23.55 -34.68 11.95
C ARG A 605 -22.55 -35.20 12.98
N CYS A 606 -21.37 -35.66 12.55
CA CYS A 606 -20.33 -36.12 13.47
C CYS A 606 -19.85 -35.00 14.41
N PHE A 607 -19.62 -33.79 13.88
CA PHE A 607 -19.24 -32.63 14.71
C PHE A 607 -20.30 -32.30 15.75
N GLY A 608 -21.58 -32.20 15.36
CA GLY A 608 -22.63 -31.91 16.33
C GLY A 608 -22.90 -33.05 17.33
N THR A 609 -22.48 -34.28 17.03
CA THR A 609 -22.60 -35.41 17.97
C THR A 609 -21.50 -35.40 19.03
N HIS A 610 -20.27 -35.06 18.65
CA HIS A 610 -19.09 -35.22 19.52
C HIS A 610 -18.49 -33.90 20.04
N CYS A 611 -18.77 -32.77 19.39
CA CYS A 611 -18.20 -31.45 19.70
C CYS A 611 -19.33 -30.48 20.07
N SER A 612 -19.92 -30.64 21.25
CA SER A 612 -21.07 -29.82 21.71
C SER A 612 -20.72 -28.36 21.98
N GLU A 613 -19.44 -28.05 22.19
CA GLU A 613 -18.92 -26.70 22.48
C GLU A 613 -18.46 -25.93 21.22
N LEU A 614 -18.81 -26.40 20.02
CA LEU A 614 -18.39 -25.78 18.76
C LEU A 614 -19.04 -24.40 18.57
N ARG A 615 -18.22 -23.33 18.58
CA ARG A 615 -18.66 -21.93 18.49
C ARG A 615 -18.35 -21.28 17.14
N VAL A 616 -17.27 -21.70 16.48
CA VAL A 616 -16.77 -21.02 15.27
C VAL A 616 -16.55 -22.03 14.17
N ILE A 617 -17.10 -21.73 13.00
CA ILE A 617 -16.87 -22.48 11.76
C ILE A 617 -16.38 -21.53 10.70
N GLU A 618 -15.22 -21.85 10.16
CA GLU A 618 -14.57 -21.11 9.10
C GLU A 618 -14.35 -22.04 7.90
N GLY A 619 -14.71 -21.56 6.73
CA GLY A 619 -14.56 -22.24 5.46
C GLY A 619 -13.41 -21.65 4.67
N SER A 620 -12.70 -22.48 3.90
CA SER A 620 -11.87 -21.94 2.82
C SER A 620 -12.76 -21.26 1.79
N ASN A 621 -12.35 -20.08 1.36
CA ASN A 621 -13.03 -19.34 0.28
C ASN A 621 -12.66 -19.89 -1.11
N VAL A 622 -11.79 -20.90 -1.17
CA VAL A 622 -11.39 -21.59 -2.40
C VAL A 622 -12.44 -22.63 -2.73
N GLY A 623 -13.50 -22.19 -3.40
CA GLY A 623 -14.52 -23.05 -3.99
C GLY A 623 -15.05 -22.42 -5.28
N PRO A 624 -15.50 -23.23 -6.25
CA PRO A 624 -16.19 -22.67 -7.41
C PRO A 624 -17.38 -21.85 -6.89
N ILE A 625 -17.45 -20.56 -7.23
CA ILE A 625 -18.74 -19.87 -7.19
C ILE A 625 -19.64 -20.74 -8.04
N ILE A 626 -20.67 -21.33 -7.42
CA ILE A 626 -21.64 -22.12 -8.15
C ILE A 626 -22.33 -21.14 -9.10
N GLN A 627 -21.83 -21.06 -10.34
CA GLN A 627 -22.59 -20.48 -11.42
C GLN A 627 -23.80 -21.39 -11.60
N VAL A 628 -24.91 -21.03 -10.97
CA VAL A 628 -26.20 -21.56 -11.37
C VAL A 628 -26.50 -20.89 -12.71
N ILE A 629 -25.93 -21.44 -13.79
CA ILE A 629 -26.43 -21.19 -15.13
C ILE A 629 -27.86 -21.73 -15.11
N PRO A 630 -28.89 -20.92 -15.41
CA PRO A 630 -30.27 -21.41 -15.46
C PRO A 630 -30.35 -22.67 -16.34
N GLY A 631 -30.68 -23.81 -15.74
CA GLY A 631 -30.83 -25.10 -16.44
C GLY A 631 -29.64 -26.08 -16.39
N ARG A 632 -28.50 -25.75 -15.76
CA ARG A 632 -27.43 -26.72 -15.45
C ARG A 632 -27.21 -26.85 -13.95
N TRP A 633 -27.85 -27.84 -13.35
CA TRP A 633 -27.61 -28.22 -11.95
C TRP A 633 -26.37 -29.11 -11.88
N GLN A 634 -25.28 -28.61 -11.31
CA GLN A 634 -24.17 -29.47 -10.90
C GLN A 634 -24.53 -30.07 -9.53
N GLU A 635 -24.47 -31.40 -9.39
CA GLU A 635 -24.72 -32.07 -8.11
C GLU A 635 -23.68 -31.61 -7.07
N ASN A 636 -24.09 -30.66 -6.22
CA ASN A 636 -23.26 -30.24 -5.09
C ASN A 636 -23.37 -31.27 -3.96
N ARG A 637 -22.34 -32.12 -3.80
CA ARG A 637 -22.26 -33.13 -2.73
C ARG A 637 -22.21 -32.53 -1.32
N GLU A 638 -21.92 -31.23 -1.19
CA GLU A 638 -21.87 -30.49 0.08
C GLU A 638 -23.20 -29.80 0.42
N ALA A 639 -24.22 -29.95 -0.43
CA ALA A 639 -25.52 -29.36 -0.20
C ALA A 639 -26.16 -29.85 1.11
N GLY A 640 -26.71 -28.93 1.90
CA GLY A 640 -27.34 -29.26 3.18
C GLY A 640 -26.36 -29.37 4.35
N ALA A 641 -25.05 -29.26 4.14
CA ALA A 641 -24.07 -29.52 5.18
C ALA A 641 -24.00 -28.42 6.24
N LEU A 642 -24.06 -27.15 5.83
CA LEU A 642 -24.16 -26.01 6.75
C LEU A 642 -25.49 -26.03 7.50
N GLU A 643 -26.57 -26.39 6.81
CA GLU A 643 -27.90 -26.56 7.40
C GLU A 643 -27.88 -27.62 8.51
N GLN A 644 -27.31 -28.79 8.23
CA GLN A 644 -27.14 -29.85 9.24
C GLN A 644 -26.34 -29.36 10.43
N MET A 645 -25.26 -28.61 10.20
CA MET A 645 -24.42 -28.09 11.26
C MET A 645 -25.16 -27.09 12.17
N ILE A 646 -25.94 -26.18 11.58
CA ILE A 646 -26.77 -25.22 12.33
C ILE A 646 -27.80 -25.97 13.19
N MET A 647 -28.37 -27.06 12.67
CA MET A 647 -29.34 -27.87 13.40
C MET A 647 -28.73 -28.73 14.51
N THR A 648 -27.46 -29.13 14.38
CA THR A 648 -26.80 -30.01 15.36
C THR A 648 -25.93 -29.28 16.39
N CYS A 649 -25.51 -28.05 16.12
CA CYS A 649 -24.60 -27.27 16.99
C CYS A 649 -25.29 -26.00 17.53
N PRO A 650 -25.95 -26.06 18.71
CA PRO A 650 -26.71 -24.92 19.26
C PRO A 650 -25.82 -23.79 19.82
N THR A 651 -24.56 -24.06 20.13
CA THR A 651 -23.57 -23.12 20.72
C THR A 651 -22.85 -22.25 19.69
N LEU A 652 -23.21 -22.38 18.41
CA LEU A 652 -22.53 -21.70 17.31
C LEU A 652 -22.69 -20.16 17.37
N GLU A 653 -21.58 -19.43 17.34
CA GLU A 653 -21.54 -17.96 17.43
C GLU A 653 -21.09 -17.32 16.11
N LYS A 654 -20.26 -18.01 15.32
CA LYS A 654 -19.69 -17.51 14.06
C LYS A 654 -19.71 -18.57 12.96
N ILE A 655 -20.26 -18.20 11.81
CA ILE A 655 -20.17 -18.93 10.53
C ILE A 655 -19.52 -18.01 9.52
N ASP A 656 -18.31 -18.35 9.05
CA ASP A 656 -17.62 -17.63 7.96
C ASP A 656 -17.27 -18.60 6.84
N TRP A 657 -18.11 -18.65 5.81
CA TRP A 657 -17.99 -19.55 4.68
C TRP A 657 -18.44 -18.88 3.38
N ILE A 658 -17.73 -17.81 3.00
CA ILE A 658 -18.05 -17.07 1.77
C ILE A 658 -17.71 -17.93 0.54
N GLY A 659 -18.73 -18.35 -0.21
CA GLY A 659 -18.59 -19.26 -1.36
C GLY A 659 -19.45 -20.52 -1.30
N ARG A 660 -20.11 -20.81 -0.16
CA ARG A 660 -21.10 -21.88 -0.06
C ARG A 660 -22.50 -21.35 0.21
N THR A 661 -23.47 -22.09 -0.29
CA THR A 661 -24.87 -21.69 -0.38
C THR A 661 -25.71 -22.38 0.68
N LEU A 662 -26.35 -21.61 1.56
CA LEU A 662 -27.51 -22.04 2.34
C LEU A 662 -28.73 -22.01 1.44
N GLY A 663 -29.41 -23.13 1.25
CA GLY A 663 -30.49 -23.21 0.26
C GLY A 663 -31.43 -24.40 0.34
N ASP A 664 -31.28 -25.31 1.30
CA ASP A 664 -32.33 -26.31 1.51
C ASP A 664 -33.59 -25.64 2.10
N THR A 665 -34.75 -25.84 1.46
CA THR A 665 -36.04 -25.32 1.94
C THR A 665 -36.36 -25.79 3.36
N ASN A 666 -35.85 -26.97 3.75
CA ASN A 666 -36.06 -27.55 5.07
C ASN A 666 -35.44 -26.72 6.22
N LEU A 667 -34.39 -25.93 5.96
CA LEU A 667 -33.79 -25.07 7.00
C LEU A 667 -34.72 -23.93 7.41
N TRP A 668 -35.45 -23.36 6.44
CA TRP A 668 -36.30 -22.18 6.69
C TRP A 668 -37.64 -22.56 7.33
N ASP A 669 -38.05 -23.82 7.13
CA ASP A 669 -39.19 -24.47 7.78
C ASP A 669 -38.82 -25.08 9.16
N TYR A 670 -37.55 -25.03 9.56
CA TYR A 670 -37.10 -25.52 10.87
C TYR A 670 -37.55 -24.56 11.99
N ASP A 671 -38.30 -25.09 12.96
CA ASP A 671 -38.81 -24.33 14.12
C ASP A 671 -37.84 -24.25 15.30
N GLY A 672 -36.64 -24.84 15.18
CA GLY A 672 -35.64 -24.75 16.23
C GLY A 672 -35.00 -23.36 16.34
N VAL A 673 -34.42 -23.11 17.50
CA VAL A 673 -33.74 -21.84 17.81
C VAL A 673 -32.45 -21.79 17.00
N TRP A 674 -32.30 -20.78 16.15
CA TRP A 674 -31.02 -20.50 15.53
C TRP A 674 -30.01 -20.13 16.62
N PRO A 675 -28.74 -20.55 16.50
CA PRO A 675 -27.71 -20.32 17.51
C PRO A 675 -27.58 -18.84 17.92
N ASN A 676 -26.83 -18.54 18.99
CA ASN A 676 -26.46 -17.17 19.42
C ASN A 676 -25.53 -16.46 18.41
N LEU A 677 -25.85 -16.57 17.12
CA LEU A 677 -25.01 -16.20 16.01
C LEU A 677 -24.82 -14.68 15.98
N THR A 678 -23.57 -14.28 16.09
CA THR A 678 -23.14 -12.87 16.00
C THR A 678 -22.52 -12.56 14.65
N PHE A 679 -22.08 -13.58 13.91
CA PHE A 679 -21.41 -13.42 12.63
C PHE A 679 -21.89 -14.50 11.64
N LEU A 680 -22.54 -14.05 10.56
CA LEU A 680 -23.02 -14.90 9.47
C LEU A 680 -22.45 -14.39 8.15
N ARG A 681 -21.58 -15.20 7.54
CA ARG A 681 -21.03 -14.92 6.22
C ARG A 681 -21.10 -16.16 5.35
N CYS A 682 -22.05 -16.20 4.43
CA CYS A 682 -22.31 -17.33 3.54
C CYS A 682 -23.29 -16.89 2.45
N GLN A 683 -23.32 -17.57 1.30
CA GLN A 683 -24.31 -17.27 0.26
C GLN A 683 -25.68 -17.83 0.64
N ILE A 684 -26.74 -17.14 0.21
CA ILE A 684 -28.12 -17.66 0.29
C ILE A 684 -28.57 -17.91 -1.14
N GLY A 685 -28.91 -19.16 -1.45
CA GLY A 685 -29.28 -19.54 -2.81
C GLY A 685 -30.31 -20.65 -2.85
N ARG A 686 -30.54 -21.24 -4.03
CA ARG A 686 -31.67 -22.16 -4.30
C ARG A 686 -33.04 -21.54 -4.00
N LEU A 687 -33.15 -20.22 -4.08
CA LEU A 687 -34.42 -19.52 -3.97
C LEU A 687 -35.21 -19.69 -5.28
N LYS A 688 -36.53 -19.66 -5.20
CA LYS A 688 -37.38 -19.61 -6.38
C LYS A 688 -37.05 -18.34 -7.18
N VAL A 689 -36.77 -18.51 -8.46
CA VAL A 689 -36.55 -17.41 -9.42
C VAL A 689 -37.69 -17.43 -10.43
N LEU A 690 -38.07 -16.25 -10.90
CA LEU A 690 -39.06 -16.13 -11.97
C LEU A 690 -38.44 -16.72 -13.26
N PRO A 691 -39.08 -17.70 -13.91
CA PRO A 691 -38.58 -18.22 -15.17
C PRO A 691 -38.44 -17.12 -16.21
N VAL A 692 -37.40 -17.20 -17.05
CA VAL A 692 -37.06 -16.18 -18.07
C VAL A 692 -38.24 -15.85 -18.99
N GLU A 693 -39.14 -16.82 -19.23
CA GLU A 693 -40.36 -16.64 -20.02
C GLU A 693 -41.39 -15.69 -19.38
N TYR A 694 -41.44 -15.61 -18.05
CA TYR A 694 -42.40 -14.79 -17.31
C TYR A 694 -41.85 -13.41 -16.93
N GLU A 695 -40.54 -13.19 -16.98
CA GLU A 695 -39.89 -11.91 -16.65
C GLU A 695 -40.40 -10.71 -17.49
N PRO A 696 -40.49 -10.78 -18.84
CA PRO A 696 -41.04 -9.67 -19.64
C PRO A 696 -42.55 -9.48 -19.44
N ILE A 697 -43.26 -10.51 -19.00
CA ILE A 697 -44.69 -10.44 -18.67
C ILE A 697 -44.85 -9.69 -17.35
N TRP A 698 -44.10 -10.08 -16.32
CA TRP A 698 -44.07 -9.42 -15.01
C TRP A 698 -43.72 -7.93 -15.13
N ASN A 699 -42.65 -7.59 -15.84
CA ASN A 699 -42.21 -6.20 -16.04
C ASN A 699 -43.27 -5.32 -16.72
N ARG A 700 -44.20 -5.92 -17.48
CA ARG A 700 -45.30 -5.20 -18.13
C ARG A 700 -46.49 -4.98 -17.19
N ILE A 701 -46.77 -5.93 -16.31
CA ILE A 701 -47.96 -5.91 -15.44
C ILE A 701 -47.70 -5.31 -14.06
N ARG A 702 -46.42 -5.22 -13.62
CA ARG A 702 -46.05 -4.67 -12.31
C ARG A 702 -46.62 -3.26 -12.15
N GLY A 703 -47.47 -3.07 -11.14
CA GLY A 703 -48.08 -1.77 -10.80
C GLY A 703 -49.36 -1.41 -11.58
N LEU A 704 -49.86 -2.26 -12.48
CA LEU A 704 -51.14 -2.04 -13.15
C LEU A 704 -52.32 -2.61 -12.34
N PRO A 705 -53.47 -1.92 -12.29
CA PRO A 705 -54.70 -2.51 -11.75
C PRO A 705 -55.31 -3.52 -12.74
N GLY A 706 -55.72 -4.69 -12.25
CA GLY A 706 -56.30 -5.78 -13.05
C GLY A 706 -57.70 -5.47 -13.63
N PRO A 707 -58.23 -6.32 -14.54
CA PRO A 707 -57.96 -7.76 -14.68
C PRO A 707 -56.89 -8.14 -15.73
N PHE A 708 -56.15 -9.21 -15.45
CA PHE A 708 -55.06 -9.73 -16.27
C PHE A 708 -55.45 -11.02 -17.02
N ARG A 709 -54.74 -11.31 -18.12
CA ARG A 709 -54.86 -12.56 -18.90
C ARG A 709 -54.32 -13.75 -18.10
N TYR A 710 -54.67 -14.97 -18.50
CA TYR A 710 -54.24 -16.21 -17.83
C TYR A 710 -52.71 -16.32 -17.62
N THR A 711 -51.91 -15.97 -18.63
CA THR A 711 -50.43 -16.00 -18.55
C THR A 711 -49.88 -14.92 -17.62
N GLU A 712 -50.54 -13.77 -17.54
CA GLU A 712 -50.20 -12.67 -16.64
C GLU A 712 -50.56 -13.04 -15.18
N ASN A 713 -51.69 -13.71 -14.95
CA ASN A 713 -52.06 -14.26 -13.64
C ASN A 713 -51.06 -15.34 -13.17
N LYS A 714 -50.58 -16.21 -14.07
CA LYS A 714 -49.53 -17.18 -13.73
C LYS A 714 -48.22 -16.52 -13.33
N ALA A 715 -47.81 -15.48 -14.04
CA ALA A 715 -46.62 -14.71 -13.69
C ALA A 715 -46.80 -14.05 -12.30
N LEU A 716 -47.98 -13.51 -12.02
CA LEU A 716 -48.35 -12.94 -10.71
C LEU A 716 -48.28 -13.99 -9.58
N GLU A 717 -48.88 -15.16 -9.77
CA GLU A 717 -48.87 -16.27 -8.80
C GLU A 717 -47.43 -16.75 -8.50
N GLN A 718 -46.59 -16.86 -9.52
CA GLN A 718 -45.18 -17.23 -9.34
C GLN A 718 -44.42 -16.16 -8.57
N GLN A 719 -44.62 -14.88 -8.91
CA GLN A 719 -44.00 -13.76 -8.20
C GLN A 719 -44.45 -13.70 -6.73
N GLU A 720 -45.71 -13.97 -6.44
CA GLU A 720 -46.20 -14.09 -5.06
C GLU A 720 -45.53 -15.26 -4.31
N SER A 721 -45.35 -16.40 -4.96
CA SER A 721 -44.66 -17.56 -4.36
C SER A 721 -43.21 -17.24 -4.03
N ILE A 722 -42.50 -16.54 -4.94
CA ILE A 722 -41.13 -16.06 -4.74
C ILE A 722 -41.07 -15.08 -3.57
N ARG A 723 -41.98 -14.10 -3.56
CA ARG A 723 -42.06 -13.09 -2.49
C ARG A 723 -42.30 -13.75 -1.13
N ARG A 724 -43.22 -14.72 -1.03
CA ARG A 724 -43.48 -15.46 0.22
C ARG A 724 -42.24 -16.20 0.72
N GLN A 725 -41.50 -16.86 -0.17
CA GLN A 725 -40.26 -17.56 0.21
C GLN A 725 -39.18 -16.57 0.67
N GLN A 726 -38.95 -15.48 -0.06
CA GLN A 726 -37.94 -14.48 0.32
C GLN A 726 -38.25 -13.82 1.66
N ARG A 727 -39.51 -13.44 1.90
CA ARG A 727 -39.93 -12.88 3.20
C ARG A 727 -39.73 -13.87 4.34
N LEU A 728 -40.01 -15.16 4.14
CA LEU A 728 -39.76 -16.19 5.16
C LEU A 728 -38.27 -16.26 5.53
N VAL A 729 -37.39 -16.34 4.52
CA VAL A 729 -35.93 -16.37 4.71
C VAL A 729 -35.45 -15.12 5.46
N LEU A 730 -35.86 -13.93 5.01
CA LEU A 730 -35.47 -12.66 5.62
C LEU A 730 -36.03 -12.51 7.04
N SER A 731 -37.24 -12.98 7.32
CA SER A 731 -37.82 -12.97 8.67
C SER A 731 -37.04 -13.85 9.64
N ARG A 732 -36.58 -15.03 9.19
CA ARG A 732 -35.71 -15.90 10.00
C ARG A 732 -34.36 -15.24 10.28
N ILE A 733 -33.72 -14.63 9.28
CA ILE A 733 -32.47 -13.87 9.50
C ILE A 733 -32.72 -12.69 10.44
N GLY A 734 -33.82 -11.95 10.25
CA GLY A 734 -34.23 -10.82 11.09
C GLY A 734 -34.51 -11.19 12.54
N SER A 735 -34.77 -12.48 12.83
CA SER A 735 -34.92 -13.00 14.19
C SER A 735 -33.59 -13.13 14.95
N LEU A 736 -32.45 -13.07 14.27
CA LEU A 736 -31.09 -13.14 14.84
C LEU A 736 -30.68 -11.80 15.48
N ARG A 737 -31.27 -11.46 16.62
CA ARG A 737 -31.13 -10.13 17.24
C ARG A 737 -29.70 -9.75 17.62
N ASN A 738 -28.83 -10.74 17.88
CA ASN A 738 -27.43 -10.54 18.27
C ASN A 738 -26.47 -10.43 17.08
N LEU A 739 -26.97 -10.50 15.85
CA LEU A 739 -26.15 -10.52 14.64
C LEU A 739 -25.48 -9.15 14.42
N ARG A 740 -24.14 -9.16 14.43
CA ARG A 740 -23.29 -7.99 14.17
C ARG A 740 -22.78 -7.96 12.74
N THR A 741 -22.55 -9.12 12.13
CA THR A 741 -22.11 -9.23 10.74
C THR A 741 -23.06 -10.12 9.96
N LEU A 742 -23.62 -9.56 8.89
CA LEU A 742 -24.39 -10.29 7.88
C LEU A 742 -23.77 -10.03 6.51
N ASP A 743 -23.03 -11.00 5.98
CA ASP A 743 -22.42 -10.93 4.66
C ASP A 743 -22.92 -12.09 3.79
N ILE A 744 -23.93 -11.81 2.99
CA ILE A 744 -24.59 -12.79 2.12
C ILE A 744 -23.98 -12.84 0.71
N GLY A 745 -22.91 -12.06 0.50
CA GLY A 745 -22.27 -11.86 -0.79
C GLY A 745 -21.39 -13.01 -1.27
N ALA A 746 -20.81 -12.82 -2.44
CA ALA A 746 -19.76 -13.63 -3.03
C ALA A 746 -18.46 -12.81 -3.13
N ASP A 747 -17.32 -13.44 -2.84
CA ASP A 747 -16.02 -12.84 -3.09
C ASP A 747 -15.60 -13.07 -4.54
N LEU A 748 -15.76 -12.03 -5.37
CA LEU A 748 -15.43 -12.07 -6.79
C LEU A 748 -13.93 -11.99 -7.07
N ARG A 749 -13.08 -11.61 -6.09
CA ARG A 749 -11.64 -11.38 -6.30
C ARG A 749 -10.84 -12.67 -6.34
N LEU A 750 -11.28 -13.70 -5.61
CA LEU A 750 -10.63 -15.01 -5.56
C LEU A 750 -10.58 -15.70 -6.94
N HIS A 751 -11.47 -15.33 -7.86
CA HIS A 751 -11.56 -15.92 -9.20
C HIS A 751 -10.77 -15.16 -10.27
N GLU A 752 -10.15 -14.02 -9.96
CA GLU A 752 -9.26 -13.31 -10.89
C GLU A 752 -7.90 -14.01 -11.02
N ASN A 753 -7.45 -14.74 -9.99
CA ASN A 753 -6.17 -15.47 -9.98
C ASN A 753 -6.26 -16.95 -10.37
N THR A 754 -7.47 -17.53 -10.51
CA THR A 754 -7.60 -18.87 -11.08
C THR A 754 -7.44 -18.76 -12.59
N THR A 755 -6.29 -19.19 -13.12
CA THR A 755 -6.15 -19.48 -14.54
C THR A 755 -7.20 -20.52 -14.91
N TRP A 756 -8.30 -20.08 -15.52
CA TRP A 756 -9.19 -20.99 -16.22
C TRP A 756 -8.39 -21.55 -17.39
N GLU A 757 -7.76 -22.72 -17.18
CA GLU A 757 -7.13 -23.44 -18.27
C GLU A 757 -8.15 -23.58 -19.39
N LYS A 758 -7.79 -23.07 -20.57
CA LYS A 758 -8.53 -23.24 -21.82
C LYS A 758 -8.48 -24.72 -22.20
N GLY A 759 -9.23 -25.56 -21.50
CA GLY A 759 -9.02 -27.01 -21.57
C GLY A 759 -9.98 -27.85 -20.75
N GLY A 760 -11.16 -27.36 -20.39
CA GLY A 760 -12.16 -28.17 -19.69
C GLY A 760 -13.56 -27.74 -20.05
N ARG A 761 -14.40 -28.66 -20.53
CA ARG A 761 -15.81 -28.41 -20.88
C ARG A 761 -16.61 -27.99 -19.65
N GLY A 762 -16.69 -26.69 -19.36
CA GLY A 762 -17.60 -26.19 -18.31
C GLY A 762 -17.22 -24.83 -17.73
N GLY A 763 -17.20 -23.78 -18.54
CA GLY A 763 -17.00 -22.41 -18.05
C GLY A 763 -16.58 -21.45 -19.14
N ILE A 764 -17.45 -21.21 -20.12
CA ILE A 764 -17.27 -20.11 -21.08
C ILE A 764 -17.70 -18.83 -20.36
N TRP A 765 -16.92 -17.76 -20.46
CA TRP A 765 -17.40 -16.40 -20.21
C TRP A 765 -18.59 -16.15 -21.12
N VAL A 766 -19.81 -16.33 -20.60
CA VAL A 766 -21.01 -15.96 -21.34
C VAL A 766 -21.07 -14.42 -21.29
N ASP A 767 -20.77 -13.79 -22.43
CA ASP A 767 -20.97 -12.37 -22.72
C ASP A 767 -20.03 -11.31 -22.10
N GLY A 768 -18.85 -11.67 -21.59
CA GLY A 768 -17.91 -10.65 -21.06
C GLY A 768 -18.46 -9.87 -19.85
N LYS A 769 -19.53 -10.36 -19.23
CA LYS A 769 -20.12 -9.84 -17.99
C LYS A 769 -19.58 -10.61 -16.80
N ARG A 770 -19.40 -9.92 -15.66
CA ARG A 770 -18.97 -10.55 -14.40
C ARG A 770 -19.95 -11.66 -14.00
N PRO A 771 -19.49 -12.81 -13.48
CA PRO A 771 -20.37 -13.87 -13.01
C PRO A 771 -21.26 -13.36 -11.88
N LYS A 772 -22.58 -13.57 -12.00
CA LYS A 772 -23.58 -13.20 -11.00
C LYS A 772 -24.33 -14.42 -10.47
N MET A 773 -24.73 -14.34 -9.21
CA MET A 773 -25.67 -15.28 -8.61
C MET A 773 -27.09 -14.83 -8.93
N TYR A 774 -27.88 -15.63 -9.66
CA TYR A 774 -29.25 -15.29 -10.08
C TYR A 774 -30.33 -15.85 -9.13
N ASP A 775 -30.01 -16.92 -8.41
CA ASP A 775 -30.88 -17.63 -7.46
C ASP A 775 -30.75 -17.11 -6.03
N CYS A 776 -30.51 -15.82 -5.87
CA CYS A 776 -30.20 -15.15 -4.60
C CYS A 776 -31.32 -14.20 -4.11
N LEU A 777 -31.12 -13.61 -2.92
CA LEU A 777 -32.04 -12.63 -2.35
C LEU A 777 -32.07 -11.34 -3.18
N LYS A 778 -33.27 -10.88 -3.57
CA LYS A 778 -33.44 -9.67 -4.39
C LYS A 778 -33.33 -8.36 -3.59
N LEU A 779 -33.18 -8.39 -2.26
CA LEU A 779 -32.90 -7.24 -1.37
C LEU A 779 -33.61 -5.93 -1.75
N SER A 780 -34.94 -5.88 -1.57
CA SER A 780 -35.75 -4.66 -1.68
C SER A 780 -36.88 -4.69 -0.65
N LEU A 781 -37.43 -3.53 -0.29
CA LEU A 781 -38.58 -3.43 0.62
C LEU A 781 -39.81 -4.19 0.09
N GLU A 782 -40.00 -4.26 -1.22
CA GLU A 782 -41.06 -5.07 -1.83
C GLU A 782 -40.87 -6.56 -1.51
N MET A 783 -39.63 -7.02 -1.59
CA MET A 783 -39.25 -8.44 -1.42
C MET A 783 -39.06 -8.87 0.04
N GLY A 784 -39.15 -7.95 1.01
CA GLY A 784 -39.07 -8.29 2.44
C GLY A 784 -37.85 -7.77 3.18
N LEU A 785 -37.11 -6.82 2.63
CA LEU A 785 -35.96 -6.24 3.33
C LEU A 785 -36.34 -5.69 4.71
N ASP A 786 -37.58 -5.21 4.84
CA ASP A 786 -38.19 -4.72 6.08
C ASP A 786 -38.25 -5.76 7.21
N GLU A 787 -38.24 -7.05 6.88
CA GLU A 787 -38.20 -8.14 7.86
C GLU A 787 -36.89 -8.15 8.67
N LEU A 788 -35.82 -7.52 8.17
CA LEU A 788 -34.52 -7.39 8.87
C LEU A 788 -34.50 -6.24 9.90
N VAL A 789 -35.65 -5.64 10.21
CA VAL A 789 -35.78 -4.53 11.19
C VAL A 789 -35.24 -4.90 12.58
N GLY A 790 -35.27 -6.19 12.93
CA GLY A 790 -34.83 -6.73 14.21
C GLY A 790 -33.32 -6.69 14.45
N LEU A 791 -32.51 -6.53 13.40
CA LEU A 791 -31.04 -6.52 13.46
C LEU A 791 -30.48 -5.18 13.96
N LYS A 792 -30.79 -4.82 15.22
CA LYS A 792 -30.40 -3.53 15.80
C LYS A 792 -28.90 -3.40 16.09
N ASP A 793 -28.22 -4.53 16.26
CA ASP A 793 -26.78 -4.60 16.55
C ASP A 793 -25.90 -4.80 15.31
N LEU A 794 -26.48 -4.74 14.11
CA LEU A 794 -25.76 -4.95 12.86
C LEU A 794 -24.71 -3.85 12.63
N GLU A 795 -23.45 -4.26 12.51
CA GLU A 795 -22.29 -3.41 12.25
C GLU A 795 -21.77 -3.56 10.81
N VAL A 796 -21.91 -4.75 10.22
CA VAL A 796 -21.43 -5.05 8.86
C VAL A 796 -22.55 -5.68 8.04
N PHE A 797 -22.84 -5.09 6.88
CA PHE A 797 -23.77 -5.65 5.90
C PHE A 797 -23.09 -5.83 4.54
N GLY A 798 -23.06 -7.06 4.02
CA GLY A 798 -22.42 -7.40 2.76
C GLY A 798 -23.33 -8.14 1.78
N PHE A 799 -23.32 -7.68 0.54
CA PHE A 799 -24.08 -8.26 -0.58
C PHE A 799 -23.31 -8.17 -1.91
N GLU A 800 -21.97 -8.08 -1.84
CA GLU A 800 -21.10 -8.07 -3.03
C GLU A 800 -21.36 -9.30 -3.91
N GLY A 801 -21.33 -9.14 -5.24
CA GLY A 801 -21.55 -10.25 -6.18
C GLY A 801 -23.00 -10.81 -6.28
N ILE A 802 -23.95 -10.26 -5.53
CA ILE A 802 -25.39 -10.61 -5.61
C ILE A 802 -26.09 -9.72 -6.64
N GLU A 803 -27.01 -10.28 -7.42
CA GLU A 803 -27.95 -9.49 -8.23
C GLU A 803 -29.09 -8.95 -7.35
N HIS A 804 -28.88 -7.77 -6.78
CA HIS A 804 -29.81 -7.11 -5.87
C HIS A 804 -30.69 -6.04 -6.55
N GLU A 805 -31.87 -5.80 -5.99
CA GLU A 805 -32.83 -4.77 -6.42
C GLU A 805 -32.82 -3.51 -5.55
N ILE A 806 -31.83 -3.35 -4.65
CA ILE A 806 -31.69 -2.18 -3.78
C ILE A 806 -31.83 -0.86 -4.57
N GLU A 807 -32.75 -0.02 -4.11
CA GLU A 807 -33.02 1.34 -4.55
C GLU A 807 -32.74 2.36 -3.43
N GLU A 808 -32.93 3.65 -3.73
CA GLU A 808 -32.67 4.75 -2.78
C GLU A 808 -33.59 4.68 -1.54
N ALA A 809 -34.84 4.25 -1.71
CA ALA A 809 -35.78 4.07 -0.61
C ALA A 809 -35.33 2.98 0.38
N ASP A 810 -34.73 1.89 -0.14
CA ASP A 810 -34.20 0.81 0.67
C ASP A 810 -33.02 1.30 1.52
N LEU A 811 -32.10 2.09 0.93
CA LEU A 811 -30.98 2.70 1.67
C LEU A 811 -31.45 3.68 2.74
N GLY A 812 -32.50 4.47 2.45
CA GLY A 812 -33.17 5.32 3.43
C GLY A 812 -33.67 4.52 4.62
N TRP A 813 -34.39 3.43 4.36
CA TRP A 813 -34.87 2.52 5.39
C TRP A 813 -33.72 1.88 6.20
N MET A 814 -32.64 1.44 5.55
CA MET A 814 -31.46 0.88 6.22
C MET A 814 -30.81 1.91 7.16
N SER A 815 -30.64 3.15 6.71
CA SER A 815 -30.09 4.26 7.51
C SER A 815 -30.95 4.58 8.74
N GLU A 816 -32.27 4.49 8.59
CA GLU A 816 -33.21 4.70 9.69
C GLU A 816 -33.16 3.58 10.73
N ASN A 817 -33.03 2.32 10.30
CA ASN A 817 -33.23 1.16 11.16
C ASN A 817 -31.94 0.53 11.72
N TRP A 818 -30.80 0.67 11.04
CA TRP A 818 -29.50 0.09 11.43
C TRP A 818 -28.51 1.16 11.89
N LYS A 819 -28.74 1.70 13.09
CA LYS A 819 -27.94 2.80 13.66
C LYS A 819 -26.48 2.43 13.96
N ARG A 820 -26.16 1.15 14.13
CA ARG A 820 -24.81 0.65 14.43
C ARG A 820 -24.02 0.23 13.21
N LEU A 821 -24.59 0.32 12.01
CA LEU A 821 -23.90 -0.04 10.77
C LEU A 821 -22.64 0.82 10.62
N LYS A 822 -21.49 0.18 10.44
CA LYS A 822 -20.17 0.78 10.23
C LYS A 822 -19.59 0.45 8.86
N VAL A 823 -19.85 -0.75 8.34
CA VAL A 823 -19.27 -1.22 7.08
C VAL A 823 -20.35 -1.76 6.15
N MET A 824 -20.30 -1.35 4.88
CA MET A 824 -21.20 -1.85 3.84
C MET A 824 -20.40 -2.37 2.64
N ARG A 825 -20.62 -3.64 2.28
CA ARG A 825 -19.95 -4.33 1.15
C ARG A 825 -20.95 -4.59 0.02
N GLY A 826 -20.57 -4.39 -1.25
CA GLY A 826 -21.46 -4.53 -2.41
C GLY A 826 -21.62 -3.26 -3.25
N LEU A 827 -21.38 -2.08 -2.66
CA LEU A 827 -21.48 -0.77 -3.34
C LEU A 827 -20.11 -0.22 -3.78
N CYS A 828 -19.01 -0.91 -3.50
CA CYS A 828 -17.68 -0.44 -3.88
C CYS A 828 -17.44 -0.76 -5.37
N SER A 829 -17.21 0.26 -6.19
CA SER A 829 -16.70 0.07 -7.56
C SER A 829 -15.23 -0.35 -7.50
N GLY A 830 -14.86 -1.41 -8.23
CA GLY A 830 -13.46 -1.82 -8.37
C GLY A 830 -12.64 -0.77 -9.11
N HIS A 831 -11.33 -0.68 -8.83
CA HIS A 831 -10.41 0.32 -9.39
C HIS A 831 -10.11 0.18 -10.90
N LEU A 832 -10.82 -0.67 -11.63
CA LEU A 832 -10.63 -0.89 -13.06
C LEU A 832 -11.86 -0.34 -13.79
N LEU A 833 -11.67 0.81 -14.45
CA LEU A 833 -12.51 1.46 -15.47
C LEU A 833 -14.04 1.22 -15.34
N ALA A 834 -14.76 2.23 -14.88
CA ALA A 834 -16.22 2.25 -14.90
C ALA A 834 -16.74 2.22 -16.35
N GLU A 835 -17.14 1.05 -16.82
CA GLU A 835 -17.56 0.83 -18.23
C GLU A 835 -19.01 0.34 -18.36
N THR A 836 -19.71 -0.01 -17.27
CA THR A 836 -21.08 -0.56 -17.33
C THR A 836 -22.16 0.31 -16.65
N GLU A 837 -23.41 0.24 -17.14
CA GLU A 837 -24.59 0.92 -16.55
C GLU A 837 -24.83 0.51 -15.09
N GLU A 838 -24.40 -0.67 -14.71
CA GLU A 838 -24.51 -1.22 -13.37
C GLU A 838 -23.48 -0.63 -12.40
N ASP A 839 -22.25 -0.37 -12.86
CA ASP A 839 -21.26 0.36 -12.08
C ASP A 839 -21.71 1.80 -11.79
N LEU A 840 -22.44 2.41 -12.74
CA LEU A 840 -23.10 3.71 -12.54
C LEU A 840 -24.21 3.61 -11.48
N LYS A 841 -25.04 2.56 -11.51
CA LYS A 841 -26.05 2.30 -10.46
C LYS A 841 -25.40 2.13 -9.09
N LYS A 842 -24.33 1.34 -8.98
CA LYS A 842 -23.58 1.15 -7.72
C LYS A 842 -22.97 2.45 -7.21
N ALA A 843 -22.31 3.22 -8.07
CA ALA A 843 -21.75 4.53 -7.72
C ALA A 843 -22.82 5.52 -7.23
N ARG A 844 -24.00 5.53 -7.87
CA ARG A 844 -25.14 6.35 -7.42
C ARG A 844 -25.62 5.94 -6.04
N LEU A 845 -25.86 4.65 -5.81
CA LEU A 845 -26.28 4.12 -4.51
C LEU A 845 -25.24 4.37 -3.41
N GLN A 846 -23.95 4.25 -3.75
CA GLN A 846 -22.85 4.58 -2.83
C GLN A 846 -22.88 6.06 -2.43
N ASP A 847 -23.09 6.98 -3.37
CA ASP A 847 -23.19 8.42 -3.08
C ASP A 847 -24.41 8.73 -2.19
N VAL A 848 -25.55 8.11 -2.46
CA VAL A 848 -26.76 8.23 -1.62
C VAL A 848 -26.48 7.76 -0.20
N MET A 849 -25.86 6.59 -0.02
CA MET A 849 -25.52 6.07 1.30
C MET A 849 -24.52 6.96 2.04
N ARG A 850 -23.50 7.48 1.36
CA ARG A 850 -22.52 8.43 1.95
C ARG A 850 -23.18 9.72 2.43
N ARG A 851 -24.22 10.20 1.75
CA ARG A 851 -25.00 11.38 2.19
C ARG A 851 -25.86 11.06 3.42
N LEU A 852 -26.47 9.88 3.46
CA LEU A 852 -27.31 9.44 4.57
C LEU A 852 -26.50 9.10 5.83
N ARG A 853 -25.34 8.44 5.66
CA ARG A 853 -24.47 7.90 6.71
C ARG A 853 -22.99 8.05 6.32
N PRO A 854 -22.38 9.24 6.48
CA PRO A 854 -20.98 9.47 6.14
C PRO A 854 -19.99 8.69 7.02
N ASP A 855 -20.46 8.16 8.15
CA ASP A 855 -19.72 7.31 9.08
C ASP A 855 -19.61 5.85 8.62
N VAL A 856 -20.38 5.43 7.60
CA VAL A 856 -20.31 4.06 7.06
C VAL A 856 -19.20 3.96 6.01
N VAL A 857 -18.24 3.06 6.26
CA VAL A 857 -17.15 2.75 5.34
C VAL A 857 -17.65 1.77 4.28
N HIS A 858 -17.37 2.11 3.02
CA HIS A 858 -17.65 1.22 1.89
C HIS A 858 -16.39 0.44 1.54
N GLU A 859 -16.41 -0.85 1.80
CA GLU A 859 -15.30 -1.75 1.52
C GLU A 859 -15.77 -2.84 0.57
N PRO A 860 -14.89 -3.39 -0.27
CA PRO A 860 -15.17 -4.65 -0.94
C PRO A 860 -15.37 -5.77 0.09
N SER A 861 -16.08 -6.85 -0.27
CA SER A 861 -15.99 -8.09 0.51
C SER A 861 -14.53 -8.52 0.55
N GLY A 862 -13.89 -8.31 1.69
CA GLY A 862 -12.48 -8.56 1.88
C GLY A 862 -12.20 -10.04 1.70
N VAL A 863 -11.08 -10.33 1.05
CA VAL A 863 -10.60 -11.70 0.97
C VAL A 863 -10.18 -12.12 2.37
N CYS A 864 -10.75 -13.19 2.90
CA CYS A 864 -9.94 -14.08 3.73
C CYS A 864 -9.02 -14.79 2.72
N ILE A 865 -8.02 -14.06 2.20
CA ILE A 865 -6.84 -14.71 1.62
C ILE A 865 -6.30 -15.53 2.78
N MET A 866 -5.89 -16.76 2.50
CA MET A 866 -5.02 -17.52 3.39
C MET A 866 -3.83 -16.63 3.74
N VAL A 867 -3.97 -15.90 4.83
CA VAL A 867 -2.87 -15.35 5.57
C VAL A 867 -2.74 -16.37 6.70
N PRO A 868 -1.77 -17.29 6.67
CA PRO A 868 -1.37 -17.92 7.92
C PRO A 868 -1.05 -16.75 8.84
N LEU A 869 -1.85 -16.56 9.91
CA LEU A 869 -1.78 -15.45 10.87
C LEU A 869 -0.44 -14.68 10.76
N SER A 870 -0.40 -13.62 9.93
CA SER A 870 0.85 -12.93 9.52
C SER A 870 1.47 -12.11 10.63
#